data_AF-A0A086KX74-F1
#
_entry.id   AF-A0A086KX74-F1
#
_cell.length_a   1.000
_cell.length_b   1.000
_cell.length_c   1.000
_cell.angle_alpha   90.00
_cell.angle_beta   90.00
_cell.angle_gamma   90.00
#
_symmetry.space_group_name_H-M   'P 1'
#
loop_
_entity.id
_entity.type
_entity.pdbx_description
1 polymer ?
#
loop_
_entity_poly.entity_id
_entity_poly.type
_entity_poly.pdbx_seq_one_letter_code
_entity_poly.pdbx_strand_id
1 'polypeptide(L)'
;MRYVGQLTHSLPVESKFLENLENALNAEVATGTVSSVDEAVDWLRYTFCFVRMCRNPRVYGADETILMDDPELCALRRKLIVDAAETLHKHRLIRFNSRTQRLDPTNLGRMACRYYVDYETASLFRQDVELGVDEDRVILRLLGLAKEFASLKVRDDEESELSNLRRSAICRVPIVGDFDAPEAKVQTLVQAALAQAPIKAFSLCADSNYVQANIGRLCRALFVTSLSQGDASSAEKILEWTKAVERGLWPTSHVLRHFCNPNCFDPDVQKRRQPYVPRANEHPGKQNRLVLREGMVSRLEKHQFALGRLRDLGASEIASLVASKADGQDVALAIRMVPDLELDVNPITAAILRVSIALRFTEEFLWSPWWHGNGELFHLWVADVDTQRLLHTEEVTMQKENIREAREVSFALPLHEPTSTQFQVLVISDRWVGVSFQHLFSVRHCLLPDKRQAHTELLDLHPLPRTALNNPEFEALYNFLYFNPIQTQTFHVCYHTNYNVLLGAPTGNGKTIVAELAMLRLFATSPKQKIVYIAPLKALAAERLEDWKARFEGKLKKRVAEFTADAEAENARDFWKADIFVCTPEKWDGLSRQWRERRFVQQIGLVVIDEIHLLGQDRGKCMSPSLSGFCSPAIHQTNPRLCTDKSSVR
;
A
#
# COMPACT_ATOMS: atom_id res chain seq x y z
N MET A 1 29.87 -8.77 48.45
CA MET A 1 30.97 -8.19 47.65
C MET A 1 30.51 -7.37 46.44
N ARG A 2 29.58 -7.84 45.59
CA ARG A 2 29.11 -7.06 44.41
C ARG A 2 28.52 -5.68 44.75
N TYR A 3 27.67 -5.58 45.78
CA TYR A 3 27.09 -4.29 46.22
C TYR A 3 28.13 -3.31 46.80
N VAL A 4 29.12 -3.82 47.54
CA VAL A 4 30.25 -3.01 48.03
C VAL A 4 31.06 -2.48 46.84
N GLY A 5 31.25 -3.29 45.79
CA GLY A 5 31.90 -2.86 44.55
C GLY A 5 31.15 -1.76 43.79
N GLN A 6 29.81 -1.82 43.77
CA GLN A 6 28.96 -0.78 43.18
C GLN A 6 29.05 0.53 43.97
N LEU A 7 29.04 0.45 45.30
CA LEU A 7 29.15 1.61 46.19
C LEU A 7 30.55 2.23 46.24
N THR A 8 31.59 1.46 45.91
CA THR A 8 33.01 1.90 45.92
C THR A 8 33.54 2.24 44.52
N HIS A 9 32.67 2.34 43.51
CA HIS A 9 33.04 2.59 42.10
C HIS A 9 34.07 1.61 41.51
N SER A 10 34.18 0.39 42.06
CA SER A 10 35.23 -0.56 41.69
C SER A 10 34.80 -1.61 40.64
N LEU A 11 33.54 -1.57 40.18
CA LEU A 11 33.05 -2.45 39.12
C LEU A 11 33.11 -1.75 37.75
N PRO A 12 33.85 -2.29 36.76
CA PRO A 12 33.86 -1.74 35.41
C PRO A 12 32.50 -1.96 34.73
N VAL A 13 32.03 -0.94 34.02
CA VAL A 13 30.83 -1.02 33.18
C VAL A 13 31.21 -1.68 31.86
N GLU A 14 30.72 -2.91 31.64
CA GLU A 14 30.93 -3.67 30.40
C GLU A 14 29.69 -3.67 29.51
N SER A 15 29.91 -3.75 28.20
CA SER A 15 28.86 -3.86 27.19
C SER A 15 28.31 -5.29 27.09
N LYS A 16 26.98 -5.43 27.04
CA LYS A 16 26.25 -6.67 26.71
C LYS A 16 25.75 -6.73 25.26
N PHE A 17 26.18 -5.79 24.42
CA PHE A 17 25.65 -5.64 23.06
C PHE A 17 25.77 -6.90 22.19
N LEU A 18 26.83 -7.70 22.39
CA LEU A 18 27.02 -8.95 21.65
C LEU A 18 25.91 -9.98 21.90
N GLU A 19 25.21 -9.93 23.04
CA GLU A 19 24.07 -10.82 23.32
C GLU A 19 22.86 -10.54 22.41
N ASN A 20 22.81 -9.35 21.77
CA ASN A 20 21.70 -8.89 20.93
C ASN A 20 22.17 -8.38 19.55
N LEU A 21 23.35 -8.81 19.09
CA LEU A 21 23.98 -8.30 17.87
C LEU A 21 23.11 -8.59 16.65
N GLU A 22 22.48 -9.75 16.57
CA GLU A 22 21.62 -10.19 15.47
C GLU A 22 20.40 -9.27 15.33
N ASN A 23 19.72 -8.97 16.43
CA ASN A 23 18.55 -8.09 16.43
C ASN A 23 18.95 -6.65 16.02
N ALA A 24 20.08 -6.16 16.53
CA ALA A 24 20.59 -4.83 16.19
C ALA A 24 21.02 -4.75 14.71
N LEU A 25 21.73 -5.76 14.20
CA LEU A 25 22.13 -5.83 12.79
C LEU A 25 20.91 -5.90 11.87
N ASN A 26 19.91 -6.73 12.21
CA ASN A 26 18.65 -6.77 11.45
C ASN A 26 17.97 -5.40 11.39
N ALA A 27 17.96 -4.65 12.50
CA ALA A 27 17.36 -3.32 12.53
C ALA A 27 18.07 -2.34 11.57
N GLU A 28 19.40 -2.33 11.55
CA GLU A 28 20.16 -1.45 10.63
C GLU A 28 19.99 -1.86 9.16
N VAL A 29 19.91 -3.16 8.87
CA VAL A 29 19.65 -3.67 7.51
C VAL A 29 18.20 -3.37 7.09
N ALA A 30 17.23 -3.49 8.00
CA ALA A 30 15.81 -3.24 7.72
C ALA A 30 15.50 -1.75 7.51
N THR A 31 16.17 -0.86 8.25
CA THR A 31 16.07 0.60 8.10
C THR A 31 16.84 1.11 6.88
N GLY A 32 17.83 0.35 6.40
CA GLY A 32 18.65 0.69 5.25
C GLY A 32 19.91 1.47 5.59
N THR A 33 20.27 1.60 6.87
CA THR A 33 21.54 2.18 7.31
C THR A 33 22.74 1.33 6.85
N VAL A 34 22.57 0.01 6.82
CA VAL A 34 23.62 -0.95 6.49
C VAL A 34 23.17 -1.84 5.33
N SER A 35 23.99 -1.91 4.28
CA SER A 35 23.72 -2.70 3.07
C SER A 35 24.82 -3.71 2.73
N SER A 36 25.97 -3.64 3.40
CA SER A 36 27.11 -4.54 3.23
C SER A 36 27.78 -4.88 4.56
N VAL A 37 28.56 -5.96 4.59
CA VAL A 37 29.35 -6.34 5.77
C VAL A 37 30.40 -5.29 6.11
N ASP A 38 30.97 -4.59 5.13
CA ASP A 38 31.95 -3.52 5.39
C ASP A 38 31.31 -2.35 6.14
N GLU A 39 30.13 -1.90 5.68
CA GLU A 39 29.34 -0.87 6.38
C GLU A 39 28.92 -1.32 7.78
N ALA A 40 28.57 -2.60 7.96
CA ALA A 40 28.21 -3.16 9.26
C ALA A 40 29.41 -3.21 10.23
N VAL A 41 30.61 -3.51 9.73
CA VAL A 41 31.85 -3.49 10.51
C VAL A 41 32.19 -2.07 10.95
N ASP A 42 31.99 -1.08 10.08
CA ASP A 42 32.16 0.32 10.43
C ASP A 42 31.08 0.80 11.41
N TRP A 43 29.83 0.36 11.25
CA TRP A 43 28.74 0.64 12.19
C TRP A 43 29.09 0.20 13.63
N LEU A 44 29.70 -0.98 13.81
CA LEU A 44 30.13 -1.45 15.13
C LEU A 44 31.09 -0.50 15.85
N ARG A 45 31.87 0.32 15.11
CA ARG A 45 32.83 1.27 15.70
C ARG A 45 32.16 2.35 16.53
N TYR A 46 30.93 2.71 16.17
CA TYR A 46 30.16 3.74 16.85
C TYR A 46 29.50 3.22 18.14
N THR A 47 29.63 1.92 18.45
CA THR A 47 28.99 1.31 19.62
C THR A 47 29.87 1.42 20.87
N PHE A 48 29.23 1.47 22.04
CA PHE A 48 29.92 1.31 23.33
C PHE A 48 30.63 -0.05 23.43
N CYS A 49 30.15 -1.07 22.72
CA CYS A 49 30.79 -2.37 22.64
C CYS A 49 32.22 -2.28 22.10
N PHE A 50 32.41 -1.58 20.98
CA PHE A 50 33.75 -1.41 20.41
C PHE A 50 34.70 -0.65 21.33
N VAL A 51 34.21 0.41 22.00
CA VAL A 51 35.01 1.15 22.99
C VAL A 51 35.48 0.25 24.13
N ARG A 52 34.61 -0.66 24.61
CA ARG A 52 34.98 -1.64 25.66
C ARG A 52 35.88 -2.75 25.13
N MET A 53 35.66 -3.21 23.90
CA MET A 53 36.53 -4.19 23.22
C MET A 53 37.96 -3.68 23.14
N CYS A 54 38.19 -2.42 22.79
CA CYS A 54 39.56 -1.86 22.73
C CYS A 54 40.21 -1.70 24.11
N ARG A 55 39.42 -1.51 25.18
CA ARG A 55 39.93 -1.30 26.55
C ARG A 55 40.14 -2.59 27.34
N ASN A 56 39.31 -3.58 27.12
CA ASN A 56 39.38 -4.88 27.79
C ASN A 56 39.08 -6.02 26.79
N PRO A 57 39.98 -6.28 25.82
CA PRO A 57 39.69 -7.18 24.69
C PRO A 57 39.42 -8.63 25.11
N ARG A 58 40.03 -9.09 26.20
CA ARG A 58 39.88 -10.46 26.73
C ARG A 58 38.43 -10.81 27.07
N VAL A 59 37.65 -9.84 27.58
CA VAL A 59 36.22 -10.06 27.91
C VAL A 59 35.37 -10.31 26.66
N TYR A 60 35.84 -9.84 25.50
CA TYR A 60 35.16 -9.93 24.23
C TYR A 60 35.76 -10.99 23.29
N GLY A 61 36.57 -11.91 23.84
CA GLY A 61 37.15 -13.03 23.09
C GLY A 61 38.37 -12.67 22.23
N ALA A 62 39.02 -11.54 22.49
CA ALA A 62 40.30 -11.17 21.87
C ALA A 62 41.47 -11.45 22.83
N ASP A 63 42.21 -12.52 22.56
CA ASP A 63 43.43 -12.88 23.26
C ASP A 63 44.64 -12.05 22.79
N GLU A 64 45.74 -12.09 23.54
CA GLU A 64 46.96 -11.30 23.22
C GLU A 64 47.53 -11.61 21.83
N THR A 65 47.38 -12.84 21.34
CA THR A 65 47.78 -13.25 19.99
C THR A 65 46.98 -12.51 18.92
N ILE A 66 45.66 -12.40 19.09
CA ILE A 66 44.76 -11.70 18.17
C ILE A 66 45.09 -10.21 18.14
N LEU A 67 45.42 -9.62 19.29
CA LEU A 67 45.79 -8.21 19.39
C LEU A 67 47.11 -7.87 18.70
N MET A 68 48.05 -8.82 18.60
CA MET A 68 49.30 -8.62 17.87
C MET A 68 49.09 -8.57 16.36
N ASP A 69 48.15 -9.39 15.84
CA ASP A 69 47.85 -9.49 14.41
C ASP A 69 46.76 -8.51 13.94
N ASP A 70 45.80 -8.16 14.81
CA ASP A 70 44.64 -7.31 14.52
C ASP A 70 44.45 -6.23 15.63
N PRO A 71 45.33 -5.22 15.69
CA PRO A 71 45.29 -4.19 16.74
C PRO A 71 44.02 -3.31 16.69
N GLU A 72 43.36 -3.21 15.53
CA GLU A 72 42.10 -2.46 15.36
C GLU A 72 40.83 -3.34 15.51
N LEU A 73 41.02 -4.64 15.85
CA LEU A 73 39.95 -5.63 15.99
C LEU A 73 39.02 -5.68 14.76
N CYS A 74 39.55 -5.42 13.57
CA CYS A 74 38.80 -5.35 12.31
C CYS A 74 38.38 -6.76 11.86
N ALA A 75 39.28 -7.73 11.92
CA ALA A 75 39.00 -9.11 11.59
C ALA A 75 38.01 -9.73 12.59
N LEU A 76 38.16 -9.41 13.88
CA LEU A 76 37.21 -9.85 14.91
C LEU A 76 35.80 -9.28 14.67
N ARG A 77 35.67 -7.97 14.42
CA ARG A 77 34.37 -7.35 14.12
C ARG A 77 33.74 -7.93 12.86
N ARG A 78 34.53 -8.14 11.81
CA ARG A 78 34.06 -8.78 10.58
C ARG A 78 33.51 -10.17 10.86
N LYS A 79 34.23 -10.98 11.64
CA LYS A 79 33.77 -12.31 12.03
C LYS A 79 32.42 -12.25 12.75
N LEU A 80 32.29 -11.40 13.77
CA LEU A 80 31.04 -11.23 14.53
C LEU A 80 29.85 -10.83 13.63
N ILE A 81 30.07 -9.90 12.69
CA ILE A 81 29.04 -9.48 11.74
C ILE A 81 28.66 -10.61 10.77
N VAL A 82 29.65 -11.34 10.24
CA VAL A 82 29.38 -12.44 9.31
C VAL A 82 28.62 -13.55 10.02
N ASP A 83 29.02 -13.94 11.23
CA ASP A 83 28.33 -14.96 12.04
C ASP A 83 26.88 -14.54 12.35
N ALA A 84 26.65 -13.27 12.70
CA ALA A 84 25.32 -12.72 12.91
C ALA A 84 24.49 -12.69 11.60
N ALA A 85 25.11 -12.29 10.49
CA ALA A 85 24.45 -12.25 9.18
C ALA A 85 24.05 -13.65 8.69
N GLU A 86 24.89 -14.65 8.89
CA GLU A 86 24.60 -16.05 8.58
C GLU A 86 23.43 -16.58 9.42
N THR A 87 23.40 -16.24 10.71
CA THR A 87 22.29 -16.60 11.61
C THR A 87 20.98 -15.97 11.15
N LEU A 88 20.97 -14.66 10.90
CA LEU A 88 19.79 -13.95 10.38
C LEU A 88 19.35 -14.46 9.00
N HIS A 89 20.30 -14.86 8.15
CA HIS A 89 20.01 -15.45 6.85
C HIS A 89 19.33 -16.82 6.98
N LYS A 90 19.84 -17.68 7.87
CA LYS A 90 19.25 -18.98 8.21
C LYS A 90 17.80 -18.84 8.67
N HIS A 91 17.52 -17.83 9.50
CA HIS A 91 16.18 -17.50 9.99
C HIS A 91 15.31 -16.70 8.98
N ARG A 92 15.85 -16.38 7.79
CA ARG A 92 15.17 -15.66 6.70
C ARG A 92 14.78 -14.21 7.05
N LEU A 93 15.43 -13.57 8.01
CA LEU A 93 15.25 -12.14 8.30
C LEU A 93 16.01 -11.27 7.30
N ILE A 94 17.16 -11.73 6.82
CA ILE A 94 17.96 -11.07 5.77
C ILE A 94 18.33 -12.05 4.66
N ARG A 95 18.65 -11.51 3.48
CA ARG A 95 19.32 -12.23 2.39
C ARG A 95 20.78 -11.83 2.42
N PHE A 96 21.63 -12.74 2.88
CA PHE A 96 23.07 -12.53 2.90
C PHE A 96 23.72 -13.25 1.71
N ASN A 97 24.51 -12.53 0.91
CA ASN A 97 25.32 -13.11 -0.14
C ASN A 97 26.78 -13.15 0.29
N SER A 98 27.30 -14.34 0.61
CA SER A 98 28.67 -14.53 1.10
C SER A 98 29.75 -14.14 0.08
N ARG A 99 29.47 -14.17 -1.22
CA ARG A 99 30.42 -13.78 -2.27
C ARG A 99 30.53 -12.27 -2.41
N THR A 100 29.39 -11.58 -2.42
CA THR A 100 29.35 -10.12 -2.61
C THR A 100 29.31 -9.36 -1.29
N GLN A 101 29.23 -10.06 -0.15
CA GLN A 101 29.11 -9.50 1.20
C GLN A 101 27.94 -8.50 1.35
N ARG A 102 26.87 -8.73 0.56
CA ARG A 102 25.69 -7.87 0.50
C ARG A 102 24.62 -8.36 1.47
N LEU A 103 23.95 -7.42 2.13
CA LEU A 103 22.88 -7.66 3.10
C LEU A 103 21.60 -6.98 2.59
N ASP A 104 20.59 -7.76 2.21
CA ASP A 104 19.29 -7.22 1.81
C ASP A 104 18.19 -7.62 2.82
N PRO A 105 17.34 -6.70 3.28
CA PRO A 105 16.28 -7.02 4.25
C PRO A 105 15.15 -7.85 3.61
N THR A 106 14.53 -8.73 4.40
CA THR A 106 13.26 -9.39 4.03
C THR A 106 12.06 -8.72 4.69
N ASN A 107 10.85 -9.06 4.23
CA ASN A 107 9.61 -8.61 4.88
C ASN A 107 9.54 -9.05 6.36
N LEU A 108 10.09 -10.23 6.68
CA LEU A 108 10.17 -10.73 8.05
C LEU A 108 11.14 -9.91 8.90
N GLY A 109 12.31 -9.56 8.35
CA GLY A 109 13.28 -8.69 9.03
C GLY A 109 12.73 -7.28 9.29
N ARG A 110 12.02 -6.70 8.32
CA ARG A 110 11.31 -5.42 8.47
C ARG A 110 10.21 -5.48 9.53
N MET A 111 9.45 -6.56 9.56
CA MET A 111 8.43 -6.81 10.59
C MET A 111 9.08 -6.87 11.98
N ALA A 112 10.12 -7.68 12.15
CA ALA A 112 10.83 -7.83 13.42
C ALA A 112 11.39 -6.49 13.93
N CYS A 113 11.95 -5.69 13.02
CA CYS A 113 12.42 -4.34 13.33
C CYS A 113 11.26 -3.40 13.72
N ARG A 114 10.15 -3.38 12.96
CA ARG A 114 9.01 -2.48 13.18
C ARG A 114 8.35 -2.71 14.54
N TYR A 115 8.24 -3.98 14.95
CA TYR A 115 7.54 -4.37 16.18
C TYR A 115 8.47 -4.74 17.32
N TYR A 116 9.79 -4.53 17.20
CA TYR A 116 10.77 -4.88 18.24
C TYR A 116 10.60 -6.32 18.72
N VAL A 117 10.62 -7.24 17.78
CA VAL A 117 10.47 -8.68 18.00
C VAL A 117 11.81 -9.37 17.77
N ASP A 118 12.14 -10.31 18.64
CA ASP A 118 13.36 -11.10 18.56
C ASP A 118 13.38 -11.95 17.27
N TYR A 119 14.57 -12.12 16.67
CA TYR A 119 14.71 -12.88 15.43
C TYR A 119 14.26 -14.34 15.55
N GLU A 120 14.41 -14.97 16.71
CA GLU A 120 13.94 -16.34 16.95
C GLU A 120 12.41 -16.39 16.94
N THR A 121 11.76 -15.45 17.62
CA THR A 121 10.29 -15.31 17.63
C THR A 121 9.75 -15.01 16.23
N ALA A 122 10.39 -14.12 15.49
CA ALA A 122 10.01 -13.82 14.11
C ALA A 122 10.13 -15.07 13.21
N SER A 123 11.20 -15.86 13.38
CA SER A 123 11.36 -17.13 12.67
C SER A 123 10.27 -18.14 13.03
N LEU A 124 9.90 -18.24 14.31
CA LEU A 124 8.82 -19.11 14.79
C LEU A 124 7.49 -18.75 14.12
N PHE A 125 7.12 -17.46 14.11
CA PHE A 125 5.89 -16.98 13.48
C PHE A 125 5.85 -17.25 11.97
N ARG A 126 6.98 -17.45 11.31
CA ARG A 126 6.96 -17.82 9.89
C ARG A 126 6.71 -19.31 9.67
N GLN A 127 7.25 -20.17 10.53
CA GLN A 127 7.22 -21.62 10.33
C GLN A 127 5.87 -22.24 10.71
N ASP A 128 5.22 -21.70 11.75
CA ASP A 128 4.06 -22.34 12.40
C ASP A 128 2.70 -21.65 12.11
N VAL A 129 2.63 -20.70 11.16
CA VAL A 129 1.39 -19.97 10.83
C VAL A 129 0.48 -20.69 9.83
N GLU A 130 0.76 -21.95 9.48
CA GLU A 130 -0.25 -22.81 8.87
C GLU A 130 -1.31 -23.15 9.93
N LEU A 131 -2.29 -22.26 10.10
CA LEU A 131 -3.40 -22.44 11.02
C LEU A 131 -4.26 -23.60 10.50
N GLY A 132 -4.14 -24.76 11.13
CA GLY A 132 -4.97 -25.94 10.85
C GLY A 132 -6.35 -25.84 11.50
N VAL A 133 -6.87 -26.98 11.96
CA VAL A 133 -8.27 -27.13 12.44
C VAL A 133 -8.54 -26.47 13.82
N ASP A 134 -7.59 -25.72 14.40
CA ASP A 134 -7.80 -25.00 15.68
C ASP A 134 -6.91 -23.76 15.80
N GLU A 135 -7.31 -22.71 15.09
CA GLU A 135 -6.55 -21.46 14.96
C GLU A 135 -6.32 -20.78 16.33
N ASP A 136 -7.34 -20.74 17.20
CA ASP A 136 -7.29 -20.07 18.51
C ASP A 136 -6.20 -20.68 19.40
N ARG A 137 -6.11 -22.01 19.42
CA ARG A 137 -5.11 -22.75 20.17
C ARG A 137 -3.71 -22.55 19.61
N VAL A 138 -3.57 -22.55 18.29
CA VAL A 138 -2.27 -22.35 17.62
C VAL A 138 -1.75 -20.93 17.87
N ILE A 139 -2.60 -19.91 17.77
CA ILE A 139 -2.24 -18.51 18.05
C ILE A 139 -1.71 -18.37 19.49
N LEU A 140 -2.44 -18.90 20.48
CA LEU A 140 -2.00 -18.84 21.88
C LEU A 140 -0.70 -19.60 22.13
N ARG A 141 -0.53 -20.78 21.52
CA ARG A 141 0.71 -21.57 21.62
C ARG A 141 1.89 -20.79 21.05
N LEU A 142 1.73 -20.19 19.87
CA LEU A 142 2.78 -19.40 19.22
C LEU A 142 3.22 -18.20 20.06
N LEU A 143 2.26 -17.48 20.63
CA LEU A 143 2.54 -16.37 21.53
C LEU A 143 3.21 -16.83 22.83
N GLY A 144 2.85 -18.01 23.35
CA GLY A 144 3.48 -18.60 24.53
C GLY A 144 4.93 -19.01 24.32
N LEU A 145 5.29 -19.44 23.10
CA LEU A 145 6.64 -19.87 22.71
C LEU A 145 7.60 -18.70 22.38
N ALA A 146 7.13 -17.45 22.42
CA ALA A 146 7.94 -16.29 22.07
C ALA A 146 9.16 -16.12 23.01
N LYS A 147 10.33 -15.84 22.43
CA LYS A 147 11.62 -15.67 23.12
C LYS A 147 11.57 -14.56 24.17
N GLU A 148 10.73 -13.55 23.97
CA GLU A 148 10.47 -12.45 24.89
C GLU A 148 9.99 -12.92 26.28
N PHE A 149 9.41 -14.11 26.35
CA PHE A 149 8.89 -14.72 27.59
C PHE A 149 9.78 -15.82 28.15
N ALA A 150 10.93 -16.12 27.52
CA ALA A 150 11.83 -17.20 27.94
C ALA A 150 12.40 -17.04 29.36
N SER A 151 12.39 -15.82 29.92
CA SER A 151 12.82 -15.55 31.30
C SER A 151 11.77 -15.90 32.36
N LEU A 152 10.51 -16.12 31.97
CA LEU A 152 9.44 -16.47 32.90
C LEU A 152 9.62 -17.90 33.40
N LYS A 153 9.17 -18.16 34.63
CA LYS A 153 9.17 -19.48 35.26
C LYS A 153 7.91 -19.64 36.10
N VAL A 154 7.42 -20.88 36.18
CA VAL A 154 6.36 -21.25 37.12
C VAL A 154 7.01 -21.41 38.51
N ARG A 155 6.39 -20.80 39.53
CA ARG A 155 6.86 -20.84 40.93
C ARG A 155 5.81 -21.54 41.80
N ASP A 156 6.25 -22.13 42.90
CA ASP A 156 5.38 -22.91 43.81
C ASP A 156 4.28 -22.05 44.46
N ASP A 157 4.54 -20.76 44.72
CA ASP A 157 3.61 -19.83 45.37
C ASP A 157 2.40 -19.45 44.52
N GLU A 158 2.50 -19.61 43.19
CA GLU A 158 1.47 -19.25 42.20
C GLU A 158 0.80 -20.48 41.56
N GLU A 159 1.30 -21.70 41.78
CA GLU A 159 0.83 -22.92 41.11
C GLU A 159 -0.66 -23.21 41.40
N SER A 160 -1.09 -22.99 42.64
CA SER A 160 -2.48 -23.19 43.04
C SER A 160 -3.43 -22.20 42.34
N GLU A 161 -3.01 -20.94 42.19
CA GLU A 161 -3.79 -19.90 41.50
C GLU A 161 -3.83 -20.17 39.99
N LEU A 162 -2.70 -20.52 39.38
CA LEU A 162 -2.62 -20.94 37.98
C LEU A 162 -3.53 -22.13 37.70
N SER A 163 -3.50 -23.17 38.54
CA SER A 163 -4.36 -24.34 38.40
C SER A 163 -5.84 -23.98 38.49
N ASN A 164 -6.22 -23.06 39.37
CA ASN A 164 -7.60 -22.59 39.49
C ASN A 164 -8.03 -21.79 38.25
N LEU A 165 -7.18 -20.90 37.73
CA LEU A 165 -7.46 -20.14 36.50
C LEU A 165 -7.67 -21.08 35.31
N ARG A 166 -6.79 -22.09 35.15
CA ARG A 166 -6.84 -23.09 34.07
C ARG A 166 -8.11 -23.94 34.08
N ARG A 167 -8.66 -24.25 35.25
CA ARG A 167 -9.90 -25.05 35.40
C ARG A 167 -11.17 -24.22 35.33
N SER A 168 -11.05 -22.91 35.49
CA SER A 168 -12.21 -22.00 35.46
C SER A 168 -12.65 -21.66 34.04
N ALA A 169 -13.87 -21.12 33.89
CA ALA A 169 -14.39 -20.63 32.61
C ALA A 169 -13.64 -19.39 32.05
N ILE A 170 -12.61 -18.90 32.76
CA ILE A 170 -11.72 -17.83 32.29
C ILE A 170 -10.88 -18.30 31.12
N CYS A 171 -10.29 -19.49 31.20
CA CYS A 171 -9.50 -20.06 30.11
C CYS A 171 -10.44 -20.80 29.15
N ARG A 172 -10.91 -20.09 28.11
CA ARG A 172 -11.82 -20.64 27.09
C ARG A 172 -11.12 -21.56 26.10
N VAL A 173 -9.84 -21.33 25.86
CA VAL A 173 -9.03 -22.08 24.90
C VAL A 173 -8.15 -23.07 25.67
N PRO A 174 -8.17 -24.37 25.31
CA PRO A 174 -7.31 -25.37 25.94
C PRO A 174 -5.83 -25.00 25.82
N ILE A 175 -5.11 -25.09 26.94
CA ILE A 175 -3.67 -24.82 26.98
C ILE A 175 -2.90 -26.03 26.44
N VAL A 176 -1.87 -25.76 25.65
CA VAL A 176 -1.01 -26.79 25.06
C VAL A 176 0.37 -26.75 25.72
N GLY A 177 0.92 -27.94 26.01
CA GLY A 177 2.25 -28.12 26.58
C GLY A 177 2.21 -28.47 28.07
N ASP A 178 3.40 -28.58 28.65
CA ASP A 178 3.56 -28.92 30.06
C ASP A 178 3.15 -27.74 30.95
N PHE A 179 2.38 -28.02 31.99
CA PHE A 179 1.82 -27.00 32.87
C PHE A 179 2.84 -26.23 33.72
N ASP A 180 4.04 -26.78 33.86
CA ASP A 180 5.18 -26.20 34.57
C ASP A 180 6.07 -25.35 33.65
N ALA A 181 5.82 -25.43 32.34
CA ALA A 181 6.59 -24.73 31.34
C ALA A 181 6.12 -23.26 31.20
N PRO A 182 7.03 -22.33 30.87
CA PRO A 182 6.70 -20.91 30.76
C PRO A 182 5.64 -20.63 29.70
N GLU A 183 5.57 -21.44 28.63
CA GLU A 183 4.61 -21.26 27.56
C GLU A 183 3.16 -21.45 28.06
N ALA A 184 2.92 -22.47 28.88
CA ALA A 184 1.61 -22.73 29.47
C ALA A 184 1.21 -21.62 30.46
N LYS A 185 2.18 -21.05 31.18
CA LYS A 185 1.97 -19.89 32.05
C LYS A 185 1.55 -18.67 31.23
N VAL A 186 2.25 -18.35 30.15
CA VAL A 186 1.92 -17.22 29.26
C VAL A 186 0.52 -17.40 28.66
N GLN A 187 0.21 -18.59 28.13
CA GLN A 187 -1.13 -18.90 27.59
C GLN A 187 -2.24 -18.65 28.64
N THR A 188 -2.01 -19.08 29.88
CA THR A 188 -2.95 -18.85 31.00
C THR A 188 -3.12 -17.36 31.28
N LEU A 189 -2.01 -16.63 31.35
CA LEU A 189 -2.00 -15.19 31.67
C LEU A 189 -2.65 -14.35 30.58
N VAL A 190 -2.44 -14.68 29.30
CA VAL A 190 -3.10 -13.99 28.18
C VAL A 190 -4.62 -14.18 28.28
N GLN A 191 -5.11 -15.40 28.49
CA GLN A 191 -6.55 -15.66 28.63
C GLN A 191 -7.15 -14.99 29.89
N ALA A 192 -6.45 -15.05 31.01
CA ALA A 192 -6.84 -14.35 32.23
C ALA A 192 -6.94 -12.83 32.01
N ALA A 193 -5.99 -12.27 31.25
CA ALA A 193 -6.01 -10.87 30.88
C ALA A 193 -7.23 -10.54 30.01
N LEU A 194 -7.55 -11.34 28.98
CA LEU A 194 -8.73 -11.12 28.11
C LEU A 194 -10.05 -11.18 28.87
N ALA A 195 -10.12 -12.01 29.92
CA ALA A 195 -11.28 -12.09 30.80
C ALA A 195 -11.29 -11.04 31.92
N GLN A 196 -10.25 -10.20 32.03
CA GLN A 196 -10.04 -9.25 33.13
C GLN A 196 -10.12 -9.91 34.52
N ALA A 197 -9.61 -11.14 34.62
CA ALA A 197 -9.64 -11.92 35.84
C ALA A 197 -8.72 -11.30 36.93
N PRO A 198 -9.16 -11.25 38.20
CA PRO A 198 -8.33 -10.75 39.28
C PRO A 198 -7.23 -11.76 39.62
N ILE A 199 -5.98 -11.30 39.64
CA ILE A 199 -4.79 -12.06 40.04
C ILE A 199 -4.38 -11.61 41.45
N LYS A 200 -4.18 -12.56 42.37
CA LYS A 200 -3.89 -12.31 43.79
C LYS A 200 -2.40 -12.40 44.11
N ALA A 201 -1.70 -13.40 43.59
CA ALA A 201 -0.27 -13.57 43.85
C ALA A 201 0.54 -12.41 43.26
N PHE A 202 1.41 -11.79 44.06
CA PHE A 202 2.19 -10.62 43.64
C PHE A 202 3.18 -10.97 42.52
N SER A 203 3.83 -12.14 42.62
CA SER A 203 4.71 -12.73 41.61
C SER A 203 3.98 -12.89 40.26
N LEU A 204 2.78 -13.46 40.29
CA LEU A 204 1.95 -13.68 39.11
C LEU A 204 1.41 -12.37 38.51
N CYS A 205 1.10 -11.37 39.34
CA CYS A 205 0.69 -10.04 38.91
C CYS A 205 1.82 -9.33 38.14
N ALA A 206 3.06 -9.39 38.63
CA ALA A 206 4.22 -8.83 37.94
C ALA A 206 4.44 -9.50 36.58
N ASP A 207 4.36 -10.83 36.52
CA ASP A 207 4.50 -11.58 35.27
C ASP A 207 3.36 -11.30 34.29
N SER A 208 2.11 -11.16 34.78
CA SER A 208 0.96 -10.74 33.98
C SER A 208 1.17 -9.36 33.36
N ASN A 209 1.66 -8.39 34.12
CA ASN A 209 1.94 -7.05 33.61
C ASN A 209 3.03 -7.06 32.53
N TYR A 210 4.08 -7.89 32.73
CA TYR A 210 5.13 -8.09 31.73
C TYR A 210 4.57 -8.72 30.45
N VAL A 211 3.76 -9.78 30.55
CA VAL A 211 3.11 -10.40 29.37
C VAL A 211 2.25 -9.38 28.65
N GLN A 212 1.39 -8.65 29.37
CA GLN A 212 0.49 -7.65 28.79
C GLN A 212 1.20 -6.48 28.10
N ALA A 213 2.36 -6.04 28.61
CA ALA A 213 3.14 -4.97 28.00
C ALA A 213 3.76 -5.38 26.65
N ASN A 214 4.03 -6.67 26.44
CA ASN A 214 4.73 -7.17 25.25
C ASN A 214 3.78 -7.88 24.26
N ILE A 215 2.69 -8.48 24.70
CA ILE A 215 1.84 -9.34 23.86
C ILE A 215 1.22 -8.61 22.66
N GLY A 216 0.87 -7.33 22.79
CA GLY A 216 0.26 -6.55 21.70
C GLY A 216 1.15 -6.45 20.46
N ARG A 217 2.45 -6.13 20.66
CA ARG A 217 3.40 -6.04 19.53
C ARG A 217 3.71 -7.40 18.92
N LEU A 218 3.69 -8.47 19.72
CA LEU A 218 3.83 -9.84 19.24
C LEU A 218 2.64 -10.29 18.39
N CYS A 219 1.41 -9.99 18.81
CA CYS A 219 0.22 -10.26 18.00
C CYS A 219 0.24 -9.49 16.68
N ARG A 220 0.63 -8.21 16.70
CA ARG A 220 0.78 -7.39 15.48
C ARG A 220 1.84 -7.95 14.53
N ALA A 221 2.96 -8.41 15.07
CA ALA A 221 4.03 -9.09 14.32
C ALA A 221 3.54 -10.40 13.68
N LEU A 222 2.79 -11.21 14.43
CA LEU A 222 2.16 -12.44 13.95
C LEU A 222 1.15 -12.14 12.82
N PHE A 223 0.31 -11.12 13.00
CA PHE A 223 -0.65 -10.66 11.98
C PHE A 223 0.04 -10.27 10.67
N VAL A 224 1.07 -9.41 10.73
CA VAL A 224 1.79 -8.98 9.53
C VAL A 224 2.49 -10.15 8.84
N THR A 225 2.98 -11.12 9.62
CA THR A 225 3.58 -12.34 9.08
C THR A 225 2.53 -13.18 8.34
N SER A 226 1.34 -13.39 8.92
CA SER A 226 0.22 -14.08 8.28
C SER A 226 -0.26 -13.36 7.00
N LEU A 227 -0.36 -12.03 7.04
CA LEU A 227 -0.75 -11.23 5.88
C LEU A 227 0.22 -11.42 4.71
N SER A 228 1.52 -11.58 5.00
CA SER A 228 2.55 -11.83 3.98
C SER A 228 2.52 -13.24 3.38
N GLN A 229 1.88 -14.20 4.05
CA GLN A 229 1.67 -15.57 3.54
C GLN A 229 0.49 -15.63 2.56
N GLY A 230 -0.48 -14.72 2.70
CA GLY A 230 -1.51 -14.49 1.71
C GLY A 230 -2.80 -15.29 1.92
N ASP A 231 -3.06 -15.84 3.11
CA ASP A 231 -4.36 -16.42 3.46
C ASP A 231 -5.23 -15.39 4.20
N ALA A 232 -6.44 -15.13 3.68
CA ALA A 232 -7.34 -14.10 4.21
C ALA A 232 -7.98 -14.51 5.54
N SER A 233 -8.40 -15.77 5.67
CA SER A 233 -9.10 -16.29 6.85
C SER A 233 -8.19 -16.24 8.08
N SER A 234 -6.98 -16.81 7.97
CA SER A 234 -5.99 -16.80 9.03
C SER A 234 -5.60 -15.38 9.44
N ALA A 235 -5.42 -14.49 8.45
CA ALA A 235 -5.06 -13.11 8.70
C ALA A 235 -6.17 -12.34 9.44
N GLU A 236 -7.45 -12.54 9.07
CA GLU A 236 -8.59 -11.93 9.77
C GLU A 236 -8.66 -12.41 11.22
N LYS A 237 -8.53 -13.73 11.44
CA LYS A 237 -8.55 -14.31 12.78
C LYS A 237 -7.45 -13.75 13.68
N ILE A 238 -6.20 -13.70 13.18
CA ILE A 238 -5.07 -13.17 13.94
C ILE A 238 -5.27 -11.66 14.19
N LEU A 239 -5.86 -10.92 13.24
CA LEU A 239 -6.20 -9.52 13.44
C LEU A 239 -7.24 -9.33 14.55
N GLU A 240 -8.29 -10.15 14.60
CA GLU A 240 -9.27 -10.13 15.71
C GLU A 240 -8.62 -10.45 17.06
N TRP A 241 -7.72 -11.43 17.13
CA TRP A 241 -6.92 -11.70 18.33
C TRP A 241 -6.05 -10.51 18.73
N THR A 242 -5.46 -9.84 17.74
CA THR A 242 -4.63 -8.67 17.98
C THR A 242 -5.45 -7.54 18.60
N LYS A 243 -6.62 -7.24 18.05
CA LYS A 243 -7.56 -6.27 18.63
C LYS A 243 -8.00 -6.69 20.03
N ALA A 244 -8.43 -7.94 20.20
CA ALA A 244 -8.87 -8.50 21.47
C ALA A 244 -7.83 -8.32 22.58
N VAL A 245 -6.57 -8.67 22.30
CA VAL A 245 -5.44 -8.49 23.21
C VAL A 245 -5.14 -7.01 23.47
N GLU A 246 -5.23 -6.14 22.48
CA GLU A 246 -5.00 -4.71 22.68
C GLU A 246 -6.12 -4.02 23.49
N ARG A 247 -7.36 -4.53 23.40
CA ARG A 247 -8.54 -3.98 24.09
C ARG A 247 -8.85 -4.66 25.42
N GLY A 248 -8.29 -5.84 25.67
CA GLY A 248 -8.62 -6.64 26.85
C GLY A 248 -10.06 -7.18 26.81
N LEU A 249 -10.46 -7.66 25.64
CA LEU A 249 -11.76 -8.28 25.35
C LEU A 249 -11.53 -9.61 24.65
N TRP A 250 -12.48 -10.55 24.71
CA TRP A 250 -12.37 -11.77 23.89
C TRP A 250 -12.63 -11.46 22.41
N PRO A 251 -12.02 -12.18 21.44
CA PRO A 251 -12.34 -12.02 20.02
C PRO A 251 -13.84 -12.25 19.72
N THR A 252 -14.49 -13.10 20.52
CA THR A 252 -15.92 -13.41 20.41
C THR A 252 -16.81 -12.48 21.27
N SER A 253 -16.24 -11.46 21.92
CA SER A 253 -17.01 -10.50 22.72
C SER A 253 -17.88 -9.63 21.81
N HIS A 254 -19.06 -9.28 22.30
CA HIS A 254 -19.92 -8.35 21.57
C HIS A 254 -19.26 -6.97 21.49
N VAL A 255 -19.38 -6.28 20.35
CA VAL A 255 -18.74 -4.96 20.12
C VAL A 255 -19.10 -3.93 21.20
N LEU A 256 -20.31 -4.02 21.77
CA LEU A 256 -20.75 -3.13 22.84
C LEU A 256 -19.93 -3.23 24.13
N ARG A 257 -19.13 -4.29 24.32
CA ARG A 257 -18.20 -4.42 25.45
C ARG A 257 -17.13 -3.33 25.49
N HIS A 258 -16.78 -2.74 24.35
CA HIS A 258 -15.87 -1.57 24.32
C HIS A 258 -16.45 -0.38 25.12
N PHE A 259 -17.78 -0.20 25.10
CA PHE A 259 -18.44 0.88 25.82
C PHE A 259 -18.58 0.60 27.33
N CYS A 260 -18.26 -0.61 27.80
CA CYS A 260 -18.21 -0.90 29.24
C CYS A 260 -16.96 -0.35 29.91
N ASN A 261 -15.85 -0.26 29.16
CA ASN A 261 -14.61 0.33 29.65
C ASN A 261 -14.01 1.28 28.60
N PRO A 262 -14.27 2.60 28.69
CA PRO A 262 -13.69 3.60 27.79
C PRO A 262 -12.17 3.58 27.70
N ASN A 263 -11.50 3.10 28.74
CA ASN A 263 -10.05 3.03 28.72
C ASN A 263 -9.54 2.06 27.65
N CYS A 264 -10.33 1.12 27.12
CA CYS A 264 -9.85 0.15 26.12
C CYS A 264 -9.19 0.78 24.86
N PHE A 265 -9.46 2.06 24.57
CA PHE A 265 -8.82 2.84 23.51
C PHE A 265 -7.70 3.78 23.95
N ASP A 266 -7.37 3.84 25.25
CA ASP A 266 -6.29 4.68 25.79
C ASP A 266 -4.95 4.33 25.10
N PRO A 267 -4.13 5.30 24.68
CA PRO A 267 -2.83 5.00 24.09
C PRO A 267 -1.94 4.13 24.99
N ASP A 268 -2.00 4.32 26.31
CA ASP A 268 -1.25 3.57 27.30
C ASP A 268 -1.88 2.20 27.58
N VAL A 269 -1.19 1.15 27.15
CA VAL A 269 -1.62 -0.26 27.29
C VAL A 269 -1.98 -0.61 28.74
N GLN A 270 -1.27 -0.04 29.72
CA GLN A 270 -1.51 -0.34 31.14
C GLN A 270 -2.81 0.29 31.65
N LYS A 271 -3.22 1.43 31.08
CA LYS A 271 -4.49 2.09 31.41
C LYS A 271 -5.67 1.40 30.76
N ARG A 272 -5.47 0.76 29.60
CA ARG A 272 -6.58 0.19 28.80
C ARG A 272 -7.50 -0.75 29.54
N ARG A 273 -6.97 -1.43 30.55
CA ARG A 273 -7.65 -2.47 31.32
C ARG A 273 -7.99 -2.04 32.73
N GLN A 274 -7.59 -0.84 33.15
CA GLN A 274 -8.04 -0.30 34.43
C GLN A 274 -9.53 -0.01 34.34
N PRO A 275 -10.34 -0.39 35.35
CA PRO A 275 -11.74 -0.01 35.40
C PRO A 275 -11.85 1.50 35.29
N TYR A 276 -12.73 1.98 34.43
CA TYR A 276 -12.97 3.41 34.32
C TYR A 276 -13.62 3.92 35.61
N VAL A 277 -12.94 4.84 36.30
CA VAL A 277 -13.45 5.53 37.49
C VAL A 277 -13.79 6.96 37.08
N PRO A 278 -15.08 7.36 37.05
CA PRO A 278 -15.47 8.73 36.74
C PRO A 278 -14.86 9.70 37.76
N ARG A 279 -14.21 10.77 37.30
CA ARG A 279 -13.67 11.80 38.21
C ARG A 279 -14.82 12.68 38.73
N ALA A 280 -14.83 12.99 40.02
CA ALA A 280 -15.89 13.78 40.67
C ALA A 280 -16.12 15.19 40.07
N ASN A 281 -15.13 15.75 39.36
CA ASN A 281 -15.19 17.09 38.73
C ASN A 281 -15.48 17.05 37.22
N GLU A 282 -15.75 15.88 36.63
CA GLU A 282 -16.12 15.79 35.22
C GLU A 282 -17.63 16.01 35.08
N HIS A 283 -18.05 17.27 34.93
CA HIS A 283 -19.44 17.59 34.66
C HIS A 283 -19.92 16.91 33.36
N PRO A 284 -21.09 16.26 33.35
CA PRO A 284 -21.64 15.52 32.20
C PRO A 284 -22.15 16.40 31.04
N GLY A 285 -21.83 17.69 31.02
CA GLY A 285 -22.53 18.68 30.19
C GLY A 285 -21.93 19.05 28.83
N LYS A 286 -20.73 18.58 28.46
CA LYS A 286 -20.08 19.03 27.19
C LYS A 286 -19.33 17.98 26.36
N GLN A 287 -19.27 16.72 26.78
CA GLN A 287 -18.77 15.62 25.97
C GLN A 287 -19.71 14.44 26.18
N ASN A 288 -20.27 13.88 25.10
CA ASN A 288 -21.25 12.80 25.13
C ASN A 288 -20.54 11.49 25.55
N ARG A 289 -20.24 11.40 26.85
CA ARG A 289 -19.42 10.36 27.46
C ARG A 289 -20.29 9.15 27.81
N LEU A 290 -20.65 8.38 26.80
CA LEU A 290 -21.52 7.21 26.93
C LEU A 290 -20.76 6.00 27.49
N VAL A 291 -21.14 5.50 28.66
CA VAL A 291 -20.56 4.28 29.27
C VAL A 291 -21.67 3.29 29.60
N LEU A 292 -21.55 2.06 29.11
CA LEU A 292 -22.55 1.02 29.26
C LEU A 292 -22.27 0.12 30.47
N ARG A 293 -23.32 -0.27 31.20
CA ARG A 293 -23.19 -1.22 32.31
C ARG A 293 -22.96 -2.65 31.81
N GLU A 294 -21.98 -3.35 32.38
CA GLU A 294 -21.64 -4.73 31.98
C GLU A 294 -22.82 -5.71 32.10
N GLY A 295 -23.61 -5.58 33.17
CA GLY A 295 -24.78 -6.44 33.39
C GLY A 295 -25.85 -6.31 32.30
N MET A 296 -25.98 -5.12 31.70
CA MET A 296 -26.87 -4.88 30.57
C MET A 296 -26.33 -5.52 29.29
N VAL A 297 -25.06 -5.31 28.97
CA VAL A 297 -24.45 -5.91 27.77
C VAL A 297 -24.49 -7.44 27.87
N SER A 298 -24.29 -7.99 29.06
CA SER A 298 -24.42 -9.43 29.33
C SER A 298 -25.84 -9.97 29.09
N ARG A 299 -26.90 -9.16 29.27
CA ARG A 299 -28.27 -9.56 28.91
C ARG A 299 -28.46 -9.61 27.39
N LEU A 300 -27.93 -8.63 26.68
CA LEU A 300 -27.98 -8.59 25.21
C LEU A 300 -27.21 -9.76 24.59
N GLU A 301 -26.04 -10.10 25.13
CA GLU A 301 -25.22 -11.22 24.65
C GLU A 301 -25.95 -12.58 24.73
N LYS A 302 -26.89 -12.77 25.67
CA LYS A 302 -27.69 -14.00 25.76
C LYS A 302 -28.58 -14.21 24.53
N HIS A 303 -28.95 -13.15 23.84
CA HIS A 303 -29.78 -13.23 22.63
C HIS A 303 -28.96 -13.49 21.36
N GLN A 304 -27.62 -13.37 21.42
CA GLN A 304 -26.70 -13.66 20.30
C GLN A 304 -27.06 -12.94 18.98
N PHE A 305 -27.60 -11.72 19.06
CA PHE A 305 -27.88 -10.94 17.86
C PHE A 305 -26.59 -10.49 17.17
N ALA A 306 -26.55 -10.59 15.85
CA ALA A 306 -25.54 -9.94 15.03
C ALA A 306 -25.71 -8.41 15.08
N LEU A 307 -24.60 -7.67 14.91
CA LEU A 307 -24.61 -6.20 14.99
C LEU A 307 -25.60 -5.57 13.99
N GLY A 308 -25.68 -6.07 12.76
CA GLY A 308 -26.63 -5.58 11.76
C GLY A 308 -28.09 -5.68 12.25
N ARG A 309 -28.46 -6.81 12.86
CA ARG A 309 -29.80 -6.99 13.41
C ARG A 309 -30.09 -6.03 14.57
N LEU A 310 -29.08 -5.72 15.39
CA LEU A 310 -29.24 -4.75 16.48
C LEU A 310 -29.41 -3.31 15.97
N ARG A 311 -28.82 -2.96 14.82
CA ARG A 311 -29.00 -1.65 14.18
C ARG A 311 -30.44 -1.47 13.70
N ASP A 312 -31.08 -2.54 13.22
CA ASP A 312 -32.48 -2.49 12.76
C ASP A 312 -33.50 -2.31 13.90
N LEU A 313 -33.12 -2.60 15.14
CA LEU A 313 -34.04 -2.54 16.29
C LEU A 313 -34.26 -1.10 16.75
N GLY A 314 -35.52 -0.76 17.02
CA GLY A 314 -35.86 0.53 17.62
C GLY A 314 -35.41 0.65 19.08
N ALA A 315 -35.19 1.88 19.56
CA ALA A 315 -34.80 2.12 20.95
C ALA A 315 -35.79 1.54 21.98
N SER A 316 -37.08 1.45 21.64
CA SER A 316 -38.11 0.82 22.47
C SER A 316 -37.98 -0.70 22.56
N GLU A 317 -37.55 -1.35 21.48
CA GLU A 317 -37.33 -2.80 21.42
C GLU A 317 -36.04 -3.16 22.15
N ILE A 318 -34.99 -2.36 22.00
CA ILE A 318 -33.75 -2.51 22.78
C ILE A 318 -34.04 -2.33 24.27
N ALA A 319 -34.86 -1.34 24.64
CA ALA A 319 -35.27 -1.12 26.02
C ALA A 319 -36.03 -2.31 26.62
N SER A 320 -36.85 -3.01 25.85
CA SER A 320 -37.55 -4.21 26.33
C SER A 320 -36.60 -5.39 26.53
N LEU A 321 -35.61 -5.56 25.65
CA LEU A 321 -34.57 -6.59 25.78
C LEU A 321 -33.69 -6.39 27.03
N VAL A 322 -33.33 -5.15 27.35
CA VAL A 322 -32.49 -4.83 28.51
C VAL A 322 -33.31 -4.72 29.81
N ALA A 323 -34.65 -4.63 29.70
CA ALA A 323 -35.60 -4.37 30.78
C ALA A 323 -35.41 -3.00 31.46
N SER A 324 -34.99 -1.98 30.70
CA SER A 324 -34.79 -0.61 31.20
C SER A 324 -34.80 0.40 30.05
N LYS A 325 -35.60 1.46 30.20
CA LYS A 325 -35.78 2.49 29.16
C LYS A 325 -34.54 3.38 28.98
N ALA A 326 -33.92 3.80 30.08
CA ALA A 326 -32.72 4.63 30.04
C ALA A 326 -31.55 3.87 29.39
N ASP A 327 -31.34 2.63 29.84
CA ASP A 327 -30.31 1.75 29.29
C ASP A 327 -30.54 1.44 27.80
N GLY A 328 -31.79 1.26 27.39
CA GLY A 328 -32.13 1.03 25.98
C GLY A 328 -31.77 2.21 25.08
N GLN A 329 -31.92 3.45 25.58
CA GLN A 329 -31.50 4.66 24.86
C GLN A 329 -29.97 4.74 24.76
N ASP A 330 -29.27 4.44 25.86
CA ASP A 330 -27.81 4.41 25.89
C ASP A 330 -27.24 3.36 24.93
N VAL A 331 -27.83 2.16 24.87
CA VAL A 331 -27.42 1.12 23.92
C VAL A 331 -27.71 1.54 22.48
N ALA A 332 -28.88 2.11 22.19
CA ALA A 332 -29.20 2.60 20.85
C ALA A 332 -28.21 3.68 20.38
N LEU A 333 -27.78 4.56 21.29
CA LEU A 333 -26.75 5.54 21.02
C LEU A 333 -25.38 4.89 20.79
N ALA A 334 -25.01 3.89 21.59
CA ALA A 334 -23.74 3.18 21.46
C ALA A 334 -23.64 2.44 20.11
N ILE A 335 -24.71 1.78 19.67
CA ILE A 335 -24.77 1.09 18.38
C ILE A 335 -24.47 2.05 17.23
N ARG A 336 -25.05 3.26 17.27
CA ARG A 336 -24.79 4.31 16.27
C ARG A 336 -23.38 4.87 16.33
N MET A 337 -22.67 4.72 17.45
CA MET A 337 -21.25 5.07 17.57
C MET A 337 -20.31 3.93 17.16
N VAL A 338 -20.79 2.73 16.83
CA VAL A 338 -19.94 1.67 16.26
C VAL A 338 -19.72 1.95 14.78
N PRO A 339 -18.47 1.98 14.28
CA PRO A 339 -18.19 2.23 12.87
C PRO A 339 -19.02 1.35 11.94
N ASP A 340 -19.52 1.96 10.88
CA ASP A 340 -20.43 1.33 9.91
C ASP A 340 -20.17 1.88 8.53
N LEU A 341 -19.78 1.01 7.60
CA LEU A 341 -19.34 1.41 6.27
C LEU A 341 -20.24 0.80 5.20
N GLU A 342 -20.58 1.63 4.22
CA GLU A 342 -21.14 1.20 2.96
C GLU A 342 -20.03 1.11 1.92
N LEU A 343 -20.05 0.02 1.15
CA LEU A 343 -19.06 -0.27 0.11
C LEU A 343 -19.77 -0.32 -1.24
N ASP A 344 -19.28 0.47 -2.19
CA ASP A 344 -19.67 0.36 -3.60
C ASP A 344 -18.47 -0.13 -4.42
N VAL A 345 -18.62 -1.26 -5.11
CA VAL A 345 -17.54 -1.98 -5.78
C VAL A 345 -17.81 -2.04 -7.28
N ASN A 346 -16.95 -1.39 -8.07
CA ASN A 346 -17.11 -1.25 -9.51
C ASN A 346 -15.94 -1.91 -10.27
N PRO A 347 -16.14 -3.08 -10.91
CA PRO A 347 -15.14 -3.70 -11.78
C PRO A 347 -15.16 -3.03 -13.18
N ILE A 348 -13.99 -2.62 -13.69
CA ILE A 348 -13.91 -1.77 -14.90
C ILE A 348 -13.44 -2.54 -16.15
N THR A 349 -12.39 -3.36 -16.03
CA THR A 349 -11.76 -4.06 -17.19
C THR A 349 -11.40 -5.49 -16.85
N ALA A 350 -11.18 -6.38 -17.83
CA ALA A 350 -11.04 -7.83 -17.56
C ALA A 350 -9.61 -8.42 -17.75
N ALA A 351 -8.74 -7.85 -18.60
CA ALA A 351 -7.36 -8.35 -18.72
C ALA A 351 -6.51 -8.03 -17.47
N ILE A 352 -6.78 -6.86 -16.88
CA ILE A 352 -6.40 -6.45 -15.54
C ILE A 352 -7.70 -5.97 -14.93
N LEU A 353 -8.16 -6.64 -13.88
CA LEU A 353 -9.38 -6.28 -13.19
C LEU A 353 -9.15 -5.04 -12.36
N ARG A 354 -9.48 -3.87 -12.91
CA ARG A 354 -9.48 -2.64 -12.14
C ARG A 354 -10.74 -2.62 -11.29
N VAL A 355 -10.56 -2.60 -9.98
CA VAL A 355 -11.63 -2.53 -9.00
C VAL A 355 -11.57 -1.13 -8.38
N SER A 356 -12.70 -0.42 -8.39
CA SER A 356 -12.88 0.83 -7.66
C SER A 356 -13.84 0.59 -6.51
N ILE A 357 -13.40 0.93 -5.30
CA ILE A 357 -14.16 0.76 -4.06
C ILE A 357 -14.39 2.13 -3.45
N ALA A 358 -15.65 2.53 -3.31
CA ALA A 358 -16.02 3.74 -2.59
C ALA A 358 -16.47 3.36 -1.18
N LEU A 359 -15.77 3.87 -0.16
CA LEU A 359 -16.06 3.64 1.25
C LEU A 359 -16.70 4.89 1.85
N ARG A 360 -17.86 4.75 2.48
CA ARG A 360 -18.50 5.87 3.21
C ARG A 360 -19.11 5.39 4.52
N PHE A 361 -19.12 6.24 5.54
CA PHE A 361 -19.90 5.94 6.73
C PHE A 361 -21.40 6.03 6.43
N THR A 362 -22.20 5.16 7.05
CA THR A 362 -23.67 5.23 6.94
C THR A 362 -24.21 6.57 7.47
N GLU A 363 -25.37 6.99 6.98
CA GLU A 363 -25.98 8.25 7.42
C GLU A 363 -26.24 8.28 8.94
N GLU A 364 -26.58 7.12 9.51
CA GLU A 364 -26.95 6.97 10.91
C GLU A 364 -25.77 6.98 11.88
N PHE A 365 -24.56 6.71 11.38
CA PHE A 365 -23.33 6.65 12.18
C PHE A 365 -23.01 8.00 12.84
N LEU A 366 -22.62 7.95 14.10
CA LEU A 366 -22.32 9.08 14.95
C LEU A 366 -20.85 9.07 15.38
N TRP A 367 -20.07 9.98 14.80
CA TRP A 367 -18.69 10.17 15.21
C TRP A 367 -18.59 10.80 16.60
N SER A 368 -17.91 10.09 17.50
CA SER A 368 -17.49 10.62 18.80
C SER A 368 -15.97 10.74 18.84
N PRO A 369 -15.40 11.96 19.01
CA PRO A 369 -13.95 12.14 19.13
C PRO A 369 -13.34 11.37 20.32
N TRP A 370 -14.14 11.03 21.34
CA TRP A 370 -13.63 10.24 22.46
C TRP A 370 -13.40 8.77 22.08
N TRP A 371 -14.32 8.18 21.31
CA TRP A 371 -14.24 6.78 20.89
C TRP A 371 -13.38 6.59 19.63
N HIS A 372 -13.43 7.55 18.70
CA HIS A 372 -12.82 7.43 17.38
C HIS A 372 -11.53 8.22 17.23
N GLY A 373 -11.28 9.21 18.09
CA GLY A 373 -10.17 10.15 17.93
C GLY A 373 -10.33 11.03 16.70
N ASN A 374 -9.21 11.23 15.98
CA ASN A 374 -9.14 12.06 14.77
C ASN A 374 -9.33 11.26 13.47
N GLY A 375 -9.22 9.92 13.54
CA GLY A 375 -9.34 9.06 12.38
C GLY A 375 -9.51 7.60 12.79
N GLU A 376 -10.21 6.84 11.95
CA GLU A 376 -10.38 5.39 12.06
C GLU A 376 -9.63 4.71 10.93
N LEU A 377 -8.79 3.73 11.27
CA LEU A 377 -8.03 2.93 10.33
C LEU A 377 -8.79 1.64 10.01
N PHE A 378 -8.89 1.33 8.72
CA PHE A 378 -9.45 0.09 8.21
C PHE A 378 -8.45 -0.64 7.32
N HIS A 379 -8.44 -1.96 7.40
CA HIS A 379 -7.77 -2.86 6.48
C HIS A 379 -8.73 -3.21 5.36
N LEU A 380 -8.40 -2.88 4.11
CA LEU A 380 -9.13 -3.27 2.91
C LEU A 380 -8.39 -4.40 2.22
N TRP A 381 -9.01 -5.57 2.16
CA TRP A 381 -8.47 -6.75 1.49
C TRP A 381 -9.39 -7.17 0.35
N VAL A 382 -8.79 -7.66 -0.73
CA VAL A 382 -9.51 -8.42 -1.74
C VAL A 382 -8.95 -9.83 -1.76
N ALA A 383 -9.85 -10.81 -1.63
CA ALA A 383 -9.51 -12.21 -1.66
C ALA A 383 -10.37 -12.95 -2.67
N ASP A 384 -9.83 -14.06 -3.15
CA ASP A 384 -10.59 -15.07 -3.86
C ASP A 384 -11.50 -15.82 -2.89
N VAL A 385 -12.77 -16.00 -3.24
CA VAL A 385 -13.76 -16.69 -2.39
C VAL A 385 -13.44 -18.18 -2.27
N ASP A 386 -12.98 -18.81 -3.35
CA ASP A 386 -12.77 -20.26 -3.39
C ASP A 386 -11.46 -20.66 -2.72
N THR A 387 -10.39 -19.90 -2.96
CA THR A 387 -9.06 -20.21 -2.44
C THR A 387 -8.70 -19.47 -1.15
N GLN A 388 -9.49 -18.49 -0.73
CA GLN A 388 -9.20 -17.56 0.37
C GLN A 388 -7.86 -16.80 0.22
N ARG A 389 -7.25 -16.86 -0.97
CA ARG A 389 -5.99 -16.19 -1.25
C ARG A 389 -6.19 -14.68 -1.35
N LEU A 390 -5.39 -13.95 -0.58
CA LEU A 390 -5.29 -12.49 -0.66
C LEU A 390 -4.68 -12.07 -2.01
N LEU A 391 -5.42 -11.25 -2.73
CA LEU A 391 -5.04 -10.68 -4.03
C LEU A 391 -4.57 -9.23 -3.90
N HIS A 392 -5.16 -8.47 -2.97
CA HIS A 392 -4.80 -7.08 -2.68
C HIS A 392 -5.01 -6.77 -1.20
N THR A 393 -4.15 -5.92 -0.66
CA THR A 393 -4.22 -5.45 0.73
C THR A 393 -3.85 -3.98 0.79
N GLU A 394 -4.66 -3.16 1.43
CA GLU A 394 -4.44 -1.73 1.57
C GLU A 394 -4.98 -1.22 2.91
N GLU A 395 -4.34 -0.21 3.48
CA GLU A 395 -4.77 0.45 4.71
C GLU A 395 -5.45 1.77 4.37
N VAL A 396 -6.69 1.96 4.83
CA VAL A 396 -7.50 3.16 4.55
C VAL A 396 -7.84 3.86 5.87
N THR A 397 -7.41 5.10 6.00
CA THR A 397 -7.76 5.96 7.14
C THR A 397 -8.93 6.87 6.78
N MET A 398 -10.01 6.76 7.53
CA MET A 398 -11.19 7.63 7.47
C MET A 398 -11.04 8.75 8.51
N GLN A 399 -11.03 10.00 8.07
CA GLN A 399 -10.82 11.17 8.94
C GLN A 399 -12.14 11.79 9.37
N LYS A 400 -12.13 12.47 10.53
CA LYS A 400 -13.30 13.17 11.08
C LYS A 400 -13.84 14.25 10.15
N GLU A 401 -12.97 14.93 9.42
CA GLU A 401 -13.32 16.05 8.54
C GLU A 401 -14.18 15.59 7.36
N ASN A 402 -14.00 14.33 6.94
CA ASN A 402 -14.55 13.79 5.70
C ASN A 402 -15.53 12.63 5.95
N ILE A 403 -16.20 12.59 7.11
CA ILE A 403 -17.11 11.49 7.52
C ILE A 403 -18.20 11.21 6.47
N ARG A 404 -18.69 12.27 5.80
CA ARG A 404 -19.77 12.18 4.80
C ARG A 404 -19.27 12.06 3.37
N GLU A 405 -17.98 12.17 3.14
CA GLU A 405 -17.39 12.02 1.81
C GLU A 405 -17.03 10.56 1.56
N ALA A 406 -17.29 10.09 0.34
CA ALA A 406 -16.86 8.76 -0.05
C ALA A 406 -15.35 8.77 -0.33
N ARG A 407 -14.63 7.84 0.30
CA ARG A 407 -13.22 7.58 0.02
C ARG A 407 -13.11 6.54 -1.08
N GLU A 408 -12.71 6.97 -2.27
CA GLU A 408 -12.45 6.07 -3.40
C GLU A 408 -11.05 5.47 -3.33
N VAL A 409 -10.97 4.16 -3.48
CA VAL A 409 -9.75 3.37 -3.57
C VAL A 409 -9.82 2.56 -4.85
N SER A 410 -8.88 2.78 -5.77
CA SER A 410 -8.85 2.07 -7.06
C SER A 410 -7.52 1.36 -7.27
N PHE A 411 -7.58 0.07 -7.55
CA PHE A 411 -6.40 -0.76 -7.80
C PHE A 411 -6.67 -1.76 -8.92
N ALA A 412 -5.60 -2.41 -9.37
CA ALA A 412 -5.59 -3.32 -10.49
C ALA A 412 -5.23 -4.73 -10.01
N LEU A 413 -6.14 -5.69 -10.19
CA LEU A 413 -5.95 -7.09 -9.88
C LEU A 413 -5.56 -7.87 -11.14
N PRO A 414 -4.39 -8.55 -11.15
CA PRO A 414 -4.07 -9.47 -12.23
C PRO A 414 -4.94 -10.74 -12.10
N LEU A 415 -5.79 -11.01 -13.08
CA LEU A 415 -6.53 -12.26 -13.15
C LEU A 415 -5.64 -13.31 -13.85
N HIS A 416 -5.08 -14.25 -13.10
CA HIS A 416 -4.36 -15.40 -13.64
C HIS A 416 -5.32 -16.55 -13.92
N GLU A 417 -5.71 -16.71 -15.19
CA GLU A 417 -6.52 -17.82 -15.73
C GLU A 417 -7.88 -18.08 -15.00
N PRO A 418 -8.90 -18.62 -15.69
CA PRO A 418 -10.30 -18.26 -15.39
C PRO A 418 -10.96 -19.16 -14.33
N THR A 419 -10.26 -19.65 -13.31
CA THR A 419 -10.92 -20.51 -12.31
C THR A 419 -11.84 -19.73 -11.39
N SER A 420 -11.41 -18.57 -10.90
CA SER A 420 -12.15 -17.84 -9.87
C SER A 420 -13.02 -16.74 -10.50
N THR A 421 -14.33 -16.84 -10.30
CA THR A 421 -15.31 -15.91 -10.88
C THR A 421 -15.96 -15.00 -9.85
N GLN A 422 -15.70 -15.26 -8.57
CA GLN A 422 -16.22 -14.52 -7.43
C GLN A 422 -15.06 -14.09 -6.54
N PHE A 423 -15.14 -12.85 -6.10
CA PHE A 423 -14.15 -12.23 -5.22
C PHE A 423 -14.89 -11.60 -4.05
N GLN A 424 -14.19 -11.52 -2.92
CA GLN A 424 -14.68 -10.84 -1.73
C GLN A 424 -13.80 -9.63 -1.43
N VAL A 425 -14.45 -8.51 -1.16
CA VAL A 425 -13.84 -7.36 -0.49
C VAL A 425 -14.13 -7.50 1.00
N LEU A 426 -13.07 -7.49 1.81
CA LEU A 426 -13.14 -7.48 3.27
C LEU A 426 -12.61 -6.14 3.75
N VAL A 427 -13.41 -5.40 4.52
CA VAL A 427 -13.00 -4.16 5.18
C VAL A 427 -13.10 -4.35 6.68
N ILE A 428 -11.96 -4.40 7.35
CA ILE A 428 -11.87 -4.78 8.76
C ILE A 428 -11.35 -3.59 9.56
N SER A 429 -12.04 -3.20 10.64
CA SER A 429 -11.53 -2.13 11.52
C SER A 429 -10.19 -2.53 12.12
N ASP A 430 -9.21 -1.64 12.21
CA ASP A 430 -7.94 -1.95 12.88
C ASP A 430 -8.07 -2.06 14.41
N ARG A 431 -9.11 -1.43 14.99
CA ARG A 431 -9.17 -1.20 16.44
C ARG A 431 -10.38 -1.81 17.14
N TRP A 432 -11.51 -1.91 16.45
CA TRP A 432 -12.77 -2.41 17.01
C TRP A 432 -12.88 -3.93 16.81
N VAL A 433 -13.01 -4.68 17.90
CA VAL A 433 -13.23 -6.13 17.88
C VAL A 433 -14.61 -6.43 17.28
N GLY A 434 -14.66 -7.37 16.32
CA GLY A 434 -15.90 -7.82 15.68
C GLY A 434 -16.53 -6.81 14.71
N VAL A 435 -15.75 -5.82 14.23
CA VAL A 435 -16.19 -4.88 13.19
C VAL A 435 -15.45 -5.18 11.89
N SER A 436 -16.14 -5.89 11.00
CA SER A 436 -15.74 -6.15 9.63
C SER A 436 -16.93 -6.08 8.69
N PHE A 437 -16.66 -5.75 7.42
CA PHE A 437 -17.65 -5.65 6.36
C PHE A 437 -17.18 -6.51 5.19
N GLN A 438 -18.08 -7.32 4.64
CA GLN A 438 -17.79 -8.19 3.52
C GLN A 438 -18.71 -7.84 2.35
N HIS A 439 -18.13 -7.69 1.16
CA HIS A 439 -18.88 -7.48 -0.08
C HIS A 439 -18.41 -8.47 -1.14
N LEU A 440 -19.34 -9.26 -1.68
CA LEU A 440 -19.07 -10.22 -2.74
C LEU A 440 -19.35 -9.59 -4.10
N PHE A 441 -18.41 -9.73 -5.04
CA PHE A 441 -18.62 -9.30 -6.41
C PHE A 441 -18.18 -10.37 -7.42
N SER A 442 -18.82 -10.37 -8.58
CA SER A 442 -18.62 -11.39 -9.63
C SER A 442 -18.14 -10.74 -10.92
N VAL A 443 -17.19 -11.40 -11.58
CA VAL A 443 -16.69 -10.98 -12.89
C VAL A 443 -17.29 -11.76 -14.05
N ARG A 444 -18.25 -12.67 -13.79
CA ARG A 444 -18.87 -13.52 -14.84
C ARG A 444 -19.49 -12.72 -15.98
N HIS A 445 -20.03 -11.55 -15.66
CA HIS A 445 -20.69 -10.66 -16.63
C HIS A 445 -19.79 -9.52 -17.12
N CYS A 446 -18.52 -9.48 -16.67
CA CYS A 446 -17.56 -8.55 -17.22
C CYS A 446 -17.20 -9.01 -18.63
N LEU A 447 -17.65 -8.26 -19.64
CA LEU A 447 -17.31 -8.52 -21.03
C LEU A 447 -15.79 -8.45 -21.18
N LEU A 448 -15.18 -9.60 -21.46
CA LEU A 448 -13.78 -9.67 -21.85
C LEU A 448 -13.66 -8.98 -23.22
N PRO A 449 -12.93 -7.86 -23.35
CA PRO A 449 -12.60 -7.38 -24.68
C PRO A 449 -11.85 -8.50 -25.40
N ASP A 450 -12.26 -8.79 -26.65
CA ASP A 450 -11.62 -9.82 -27.46
C ASP A 450 -10.11 -9.61 -27.43
N LYS A 451 -9.36 -10.65 -27.04
CA LYS A 451 -7.88 -10.67 -26.96
C LYS A 451 -7.18 -10.38 -28.30
N ARG A 452 -7.91 -10.02 -29.36
CA ARG A 452 -7.39 -9.72 -30.69
C ARG A 452 -6.76 -8.33 -30.75
N GLN A 453 -5.72 -8.08 -29.96
CA GLN A 453 -4.73 -7.07 -30.34
C GLN A 453 -3.78 -7.72 -31.32
N ALA A 454 -4.16 -7.73 -32.60
CA ALA A 454 -3.21 -8.03 -33.67
C ALA A 454 -2.27 -6.82 -33.79
N HIS A 455 -1.12 -6.87 -33.12
CA HIS A 455 -0.03 -5.96 -33.46
C HIS A 455 0.34 -6.23 -34.93
N THR A 456 0.49 -5.15 -35.72
CA THR A 456 1.04 -5.32 -37.07
C THR A 456 2.48 -5.75 -36.93
N GLU A 457 2.82 -6.92 -37.49
CA GLU A 457 4.20 -7.40 -37.47
C GLU A 457 5.13 -6.40 -38.15
N LEU A 458 6.27 -6.15 -37.50
CA LEU A 458 7.34 -5.36 -38.09
C LEU A 458 8.04 -6.25 -39.12
N LEU A 459 7.86 -5.92 -40.40
CA LEU A 459 8.44 -6.67 -41.49
C LEU A 459 9.96 -6.43 -41.52
N ASP A 460 10.73 -7.48 -41.80
CA ASP A 460 12.19 -7.41 -41.99
C ASP A 460 12.52 -6.79 -43.36
N LEU A 461 12.25 -5.49 -43.48
CA LEU A 461 12.50 -4.71 -44.69
C LEU A 461 13.93 -4.18 -44.68
N HIS A 462 14.55 -4.13 -45.87
CA HIS A 462 15.82 -3.43 -46.03
C HIS A 462 15.67 -1.95 -45.62
N PRO A 463 16.57 -1.42 -44.76
CA PRO A 463 16.50 -0.03 -44.31
C PRO A 463 16.42 0.94 -45.49
N LEU A 464 15.40 1.79 -45.49
CA LEU A 464 15.18 2.73 -46.58
C LEU A 464 16.20 3.87 -46.48
N PRO A 465 16.98 4.18 -47.53
CA PRO A 465 17.92 5.30 -47.50
C PRO A 465 17.18 6.64 -47.51
N ARG A 466 17.79 7.69 -46.95
CA ARG A 466 17.21 9.06 -46.96
C ARG A 466 16.91 9.57 -48.37
N THR A 467 17.66 9.10 -49.36
CA THR A 467 17.51 9.45 -50.79
C THR A 467 16.17 8.96 -51.37
N ALA A 468 15.43 8.10 -50.66
CA ALA A 468 14.08 7.71 -51.04
C ALA A 468 13.08 8.88 -51.01
N LEU A 469 13.40 10.00 -50.34
CA LEU A 469 12.60 11.22 -50.37
C LEU A 469 12.54 11.86 -51.77
N ASN A 470 13.56 11.60 -52.61
CA ASN A 470 13.68 12.10 -53.99
C ASN A 470 13.51 13.64 -54.09
N ASN A 471 14.01 14.36 -53.09
CA ASN A 471 13.99 15.82 -53.02
C ASN A 471 15.20 16.31 -52.18
N PRO A 472 16.19 17.00 -52.79
CA PRO A 472 17.40 17.44 -52.10
C PRO A 472 17.14 18.35 -50.90
N GLU A 473 16.10 19.20 -50.95
CA GLU A 473 15.74 20.09 -49.84
C GLU A 473 15.20 19.30 -48.65
N PHE A 474 14.44 18.23 -48.91
CA PHE A 474 13.90 17.36 -47.86
C PHE A 474 14.97 16.46 -47.26
N GLU A 475 15.88 15.95 -48.09
CA GLU A 475 17.02 15.14 -47.65
C GLU A 475 17.95 15.91 -46.70
N ALA A 476 18.15 17.21 -46.95
CA ALA A 476 18.97 18.09 -46.11
C ALA A 476 18.41 18.37 -44.70
N LEU A 477 17.18 17.95 -44.42
CA LEU A 477 16.54 18.10 -43.10
C LEU A 477 16.99 17.01 -42.12
N TYR A 478 17.59 15.92 -42.61
CA TYR A 478 17.87 14.72 -41.83
C TYR A 478 19.37 14.37 -41.86
N ASN A 479 19.94 14.20 -40.66
CA ASN A 479 21.36 13.87 -40.48
C ASN A 479 21.65 12.37 -40.50
N PHE A 480 20.64 11.51 -40.59
CA PHE A 480 20.80 10.06 -40.68
C PHE A 480 20.86 9.58 -42.14
N LEU A 481 21.48 8.42 -42.38
CA LEU A 481 21.60 7.84 -43.73
C LEU A 481 20.40 6.96 -44.10
N TYR A 482 19.83 6.25 -43.12
CA TYR A 482 18.72 5.30 -43.32
C TYR A 482 17.61 5.55 -42.31
N PHE A 483 16.37 5.37 -42.75
CA PHE A 483 15.20 5.33 -41.89
C PHE A 483 15.21 4.06 -41.02
N ASN A 484 14.69 4.16 -39.80
CA ASN A 484 14.56 2.98 -38.93
C ASN A 484 13.49 2.00 -39.48
N PRO A 485 13.36 0.77 -38.93
CA PRO A 485 12.40 -0.21 -39.44
C PRO A 485 10.94 0.26 -39.46
N ILE A 486 10.49 0.96 -38.42
CA ILE A 486 9.11 1.49 -38.33
C ILE A 486 8.87 2.57 -39.38
N GLN A 487 9.81 3.49 -39.55
CA GLN A 487 9.78 4.54 -40.57
C GLN A 487 9.83 3.93 -41.98
N THR A 488 10.68 2.92 -42.20
CA THR A 488 10.79 2.19 -43.47
C THR A 488 9.45 1.53 -43.84
N GLN A 489 8.83 0.80 -42.91
CA GLN A 489 7.54 0.14 -43.14
C GLN A 489 6.38 1.13 -43.36
N THR A 490 6.40 2.29 -42.68
CA THR A 490 5.34 3.31 -42.77
C THR A 490 5.58 4.34 -43.88
N PHE A 491 6.77 4.37 -44.47
CA PHE A 491 7.20 5.37 -45.46
C PHE A 491 6.24 5.46 -46.64
N HIS A 492 5.92 4.34 -47.28
CA HIS A 492 5.07 4.34 -48.47
C HIS A 492 3.68 4.91 -48.16
N VAL A 493 3.08 4.51 -47.04
CA VAL A 493 1.76 4.99 -46.66
C VAL A 493 1.78 6.49 -46.39
N CYS A 494 2.76 6.98 -45.61
CA CYS A 494 2.81 8.40 -45.21
C CYS A 494 3.27 9.33 -46.34
N TYR A 495 4.23 8.89 -47.17
CA TYR A 495 4.87 9.71 -48.19
C TYR A 495 4.26 9.54 -49.61
N HIS A 496 3.60 8.41 -49.91
CA HIS A 496 2.99 8.15 -51.23
C HIS A 496 1.46 7.97 -51.25
N THR A 497 0.79 7.67 -50.12
CA THR A 497 -0.70 7.62 -50.06
C THR A 497 -1.38 8.73 -49.22
N ASN A 498 -2.67 8.99 -49.45
CA ASN A 498 -3.46 9.95 -48.66
C ASN A 498 -4.29 9.26 -47.56
N TYR A 499 -3.95 8.02 -47.18
CA TYR A 499 -4.67 7.30 -46.15
C TYR A 499 -4.47 7.92 -44.78
N ASN A 500 -5.50 7.80 -43.92
CA ASN A 500 -5.37 8.16 -42.52
C ASN A 500 -4.59 7.05 -41.83
N VAL A 501 -3.54 7.42 -41.10
CA VAL A 501 -2.63 6.46 -40.46
C VAL A 501 -2.75 6.56 -38.95
N LEU A 502 -2.87 5.41 -38.28
CA LEU A 502 -2.68 5.26 -36.84
C LEU A 502 -1.36 4.51 -36.60
N LEU A 503 -0.40 5.16 -35.97
CA LEU A 503 0.92 4.58 -35.70
C LEU A 503 1.15 4.37 -34.20
N GLY A 504 1.07 3.13 -33.72
CA GLY A 504 1.44 2.75 -32.36
C GLY A 504 2.88 2.26 -32.24
N ALA A 505 3.78 3.06 -31.67
CA ALA A 505 5.19 2.68 -31.43
C ALA A 505 5.72 3.22 -30.08
N PRO A 506 6.66 2.55 -29.40
CA PRO A 506 7.27 3.05 -28.17
C PRO A 506 7.89 4.47 -28.29
N THR A 507 8.06 5.15 -27.16
CA THR A 507 8.79 6.45 -27.13
C THR A 507 10.21 6.25 -27.64
N GLY A 508 10.70 7.17 -28.48
CA GLY A 508 12.07 7.10 -29.04
C GLY A 508 12.17 6.39 -30.40
N ASN A 509 11.12 5.71 -30.86
CA ASN A 509 11.14 4.96 -32.13
C ASN A 509 10.80 5.80 -33.38
N GLY A 510 10.93 7.13 -33.30
CA GLY A 510 10.88 7.99 -34.48
C GLY A 510 9.49 8.33 -35.03
N LYS A 511 8.43 8.29 -34.18
CA LYS A 511 7.05 8.69 -34.55
C LYS A 511 6.96 10.10 -35.12
N THR A 512 7.73 11.04 -34.57
CA THR A 512 7.78 12.42 -35.07
C THR A 512 8.23 12.47 -36.52
N ILE A 513 9.24 11.68 -36.91
CA ILE A 513 9.72 11.65 -38.31
C ILE A 513 8.61 11.11 -39.24
N VAL A 514 7.82 10.14 -38.80
CA VAL A 514 6.67 9.65 -39.59
C VAL A 514 5.62 10.75 -39.77
N ALA A 515 5.40 11.59 -38.75
CA ALA A 515 4.59 12.79 -38.90
C ALA A 515 5.18 13.79 -39.90
N GLU A 516 6.48 14.04 -39.83
CA GLU A 516 7.17 14.91 -40.78
C GLU A 516 7.06 14.38 -42.22
N LEU A 517 7.14 13.06 -42.47
CA LEU A 517 6.93 12.49 -43.81
C LEU A 517 5.56 12.85 -44.39
N ALA A 518 4.50 12.80 -43.57
CA ALA A 518 3.17 13.23 -43.99
C ALA A 518 3.11 14.75 -44.26
N MET A 519 3.83 15.56 -43.48
CA MET A 519 3.95 17.01 -43.69
C MET A 519 4.68 17.35 -44.99
N LEU A 520 5.82 16.71 -45.26
CA LEU A 520 6.62 16.90 -46.46
C LEU A 520 5.82 16.55 -47.72
N ARG A 521 5.04 15.46 -47.66
CA ARG A 521 4.12 15.12 -48.74
C ARG A 521 3.10 16.22 -49.00
N LEU A 522 2.47 16.77 -47.95
CA LEU A 522 1.49 17.86 -48.11
C LEU A 522 2.13 19.09 -48.76
N PHE A 523 3.37 19.43 -48.36
CA PHE A 523 4.10 20.53 -48.98
C PHE A 523 4.36 20.32 -50.47
N ALA A 524 4.63 19.08 -50.88
CA ALA A 524 4.85 18.73 -52.28
C ALA A 524 3.54 18.70 -53.10
N THR A 525 2.45 18.15 -52.57
CA THR A 525 1.20 17.96 -53.34
C THR A 525 0.24 19.13 -53.27
N SER A 526 0.17 19.81 -52.12
CA SER A 526 -0.84 20.83 -51.80
C SER A 526 -0.23 22.01 -51.04
N PRO A 527 0.67 22.81 -51.65
CA PRO A 527 1.47 23.83 -50.96
C PRO A 527 0.66 24.98 -50.35
N LYS A 528 -0.63 25.12 -50.71
CA LYS A 528 -1.56 26.12 -50.16
C LYS A 528 -2.34 25.64 -48.93
N GLN A 529 -2.29 24.35 -48.62
CA GLN A 529 -2.98 23.77 -47.48
C GLN A 529 -2.12 23.88 -46.22
N LYS A 530 -2.80 23.97 -45.07
CA LYS A 530 -2.17 24.16 -43.76
C LYS A 530 -2.10 22.87 -42.96
N ILE A 531 -1.15 22.84 -42.02
CA ILE A 531 -0.88 21.71 -41.14
C ILE A 531 -1.17 22.11 -39.70
N VAL A 532 -1.83 21.23 -38.95
CA VAL A 532 -2.00 21.39 -37.50
C VAL A 532 -1.37 20.20 -36.78
N TYR A 533 -0.48 20.49 -35.84
CA TYR A 533 0.12 19.52 -34.93
C TYR A 533 -0.40 19.73 -33.51
N ILE A 534 -1.03 18.69 -32.97
CA ILE A 534 -1.59 18.68 -31.63
C ILE A 534 -0.65 17.89 -30.73
N ALA A 535 0.05 18.60 -29.84
CA ALA A 535 0.91 18.02 -28.83
C ALA A 535 0.16 17.89 -27.50
N PRO A 536 0.37 16.83 -26.71
CA PRO A 536 -0.41 16.59 -25.49
C PRO A 536 -0.09 17.56 -24.35
N LEU A 537 1.10 18.17 -24.37
CA LEU A 537 1.58 19.07 -23.33
C LEU A 537 2.18 20.33 -23.95
N LYS A 538 2.03 21.47 -23.28
CA LYS A 538 2.62 22.75 -23.72
C LYS A 538 4.14 22.68 -23.87
N ALA A 539 4.82 21.96 -23.00
CA ALA A 539 6.27 21.77 -23.09
C ALA A 539 6.68 21.06 -24.39
N LEU A 540 5.95 20.00 -24.77
CA LEU A 540 6.19 19.27 -26.02
C LEU A 540 5.82 20.12 -27.25
N ALA A 541 4.76 20.92 -27.15
CA ALA A 541 4.41 21.90 -28.19
C ALA A 541 5.55 22.91 -28.41
N ALA A 542 6.10 23.48 -27.33
CA ALA A 542 7.19 24.45 -27.39
C ALA A 542 8.49 23.84 -27.95
N GLU A 543 8.83 22.63 -27.51
CA GLU A 543 9.99 21.89 -28.03
C GLU A 543 9.87 21.64 -29.54
N ARG A 544 8.69 21.21 -30.02
CA ARG A 544 8.44 21.02 -31.46
C ARG A 544 8.45 22.32 -32.24
N LEU A 545 7.94 23.41 -31.65
CA LEU A 545 7.97 24.73 -32.26
C LEU A 545 9.41 25.18 -32.51
N GLU A 546 10.31 25.00 -31.54
CA GLU A 546 11.72 25.38 -31.66
C GLU A 546 12.45 24.55 -32.73
N ASP A 547 12.30 23.22 -32.72
CA ASP A 547 12.91 22.34 -33.72
C ASP A 547 12.42 22.65 -35.15
N TRP A 548 11.12 22.82 -35.33
CA TRP A 548 10.55 23.07 -36.65
C TRP A 548 10.75 24.48 -37.16
N LYS A 549 10.89 25.49 -36.29
CA LYS A 549 11.39 26.81 -36.73
C LYS A 549 12.80 26.70 -37.30
N ALA A 550 13.70 25.99 -36.62
CA ALA A 550 15.07 25.81 -37.11
C ALA A 550 15.10 25.01 -38.44
N ARG A 551 14.33 23.92 -38.54
CA ARG A 551 14.36 23.01 -39.70
C ARG A 551 13.46 23.46 -40.85
N PHE A 552 12.16 23.66 -40.61
CA PHE A 552 11.19 23.95 -41.68
C PHE A 552 11.16 25.43 -42.08
N GLU A 553 11.24 26.35 -41.12
CA GLU A 553 11.30 27.78 -41.46
C GLU A 553 12.68 28.17 -42.00
N GLY A 554 13.74 27.70 -41.33
CA GLY A 554 15.12 27.96 -41.74
C GLY A 554 15.52 27.36 -43.09
N LYS A 555 15.18 26.09 -43.36
CA LYS A 555 15.64 25.38 -44.57
C LYS A 555 14.60 25.29 -45.70
N LEU A 556 13.30 25.13 -45.37
CA LEU A 556 12.22 25.00 -46.37
C LEU A 556 11.41 26.28 -46.58
N LYS A 557 11.69 27.36 -45.83
CA LYS A 557 10.92 28.62 -45.83
C LYS A 557 9.43 28.40 -45.52
N LYS A 558 9.10 27.37 -44.73
CA LYS A 558 7.75 27.05 -44.25
C LYS A 558 7.57 27.63 -42.86
N ARG A 559 6.61 28.53 -42.69
CA ARG A 559 6.44 29.25 -41.41
C ARG A 559 5.74 28.38 -40.38
N VAL A 560 6.26 28.41 -39.15
CA VAL A 560 5.75 27.63 -38.02
C VAL A 560 5.30 28.58 -36.90
N ALA A 561 4.04 28.47 -36.50
CA ALA A 561 3.47 29.30 -35.43
C ALA A 561 2.91 28.43 -34.29
N GLU A 562 3.07 28.88 -33.05
CA GLU A 562 2.32 28.31 -31.93
C GLU A 562 0.96 28.98 -31.88
N PHE A 563 -0.11 28.19 -31.77
CA PHE A 563 -1.44 28.73 -31.56
C PHE A 563 -1.57 29.21 -30.11
N THR A 564 -1.45 30.51 -29.85
CA THR A 564 -1.73 31.16 -28.55
C THR A 564 -2.62 32.39 -28.78
N ALA A 565 -3.42 32.77 -27.77
CA ALA A 565 -4.26 33.97 -27.85
C ALA A 565 -3.41 35.24 -28.02
N ASP A 566 -2.24 35.27 -27.39
CA ASP A 566 -1.30 36.39 -27.45
C ASP A 566 -0.62 36.49 -28.83
N ALA A 567 -0.23 35.37 -29.45
CA ALA A 567 0.38 35.37 -30.79
C ALA A 567 -0.59 35.79 -31.91
N GLU A 568 -1.89 35.52 -31.76
CA GLU A 568 -2.91 36.01 -32.70
C GLU A 568 -3.11 37.54 -32.53
N ALA A 569 -3.15 38.03 -31.29
CA ALA A 569 -3.40 39.43 -30.96
C ALA A 569 -2.23 40.35 -31.32
N GLU A 570 -0.98 39.89 -31.16
CA GLU A 570 0.21 40.69 -31.46
C GLU A 570 0.39 40.97 -32.96
N ASN A 571 0.09 40.01 -33.84
CA ASN A 571 0.28 40.21 -35.28
C ASN A 571 -0.57 39.28 -36.17
N ALA A 572 -1.90 39.45 -36.12
CA ALA A 572 -2.87 38.61 -36.83
C ALA A 572 -2.58 38.40 -38.33
N ARG A 573 -2.06 39.41 -39.04
CA ARG A 573 -1.76 39.31 -40.49
C ARG A 573 -0.65 38.31 -40.82
N ASP A 574 0.34 38.18 -39.94
CA ASP A 574 1.48 37.28 -40.15
C ASP A 574 1.25 35.91 -39.50
N PHE A 575 0.47 35.86 -38.41
CA PHE A 575 0.03 34.63 -37.77
C PHE A 575 -0.74 33.71 -38.73
N TRP A 576 -1.74 34.24 -39.44
CA TRP A 576 -2.54 33.46 -40.41
C TRP A 576 -1.79 33.09 -41.68
N LYS A 577 -0.55 33.54 -41.81
CA LYS A 577 0.33 33.36 -42.95
C LYS A 577 1.27 32.15 -42.75
N ALA A 578 1.21 31.50 -41.58
CA ALA A 578 1.94 30.27 -41.26
C ALA A 578 1.40 29.04 -42.00
N ASP A 579 2.30 28.10 -42.28
CA ASP A 579 2.03 26.82 -42.94
C ASP A 579 1.75 25.71 -41.92
N ILE A 580 2.42 25.76 -40.76
CA ILE A 580 2.29 24.81 -39.65
C ILE A 580 1.84 25.53 -38.38
N PHE A 581 0.81 24.98 -37.73
CA PHE A 581 0.34 25.43 -36.42
C PHE A 581 0.56 24.35 -35.38
N VAL A 582 1.25 24.67 -34.30
CA VAL A 582 1.48 23.79 -33.16
C VAL A 582 0.57 24.22 -32.01
N CYS A 583 -0.22 23.30 -31.44
CA CYS A 583 -1.16 23.62 -30.37
C CYS A 583 -1.39 22.46 -29.39
N THR A 584 -2.07 22.75 -28.29
CA THR A 584 -2.58 21.73 -27.35
C THR A 584 -4.04 21.37 -27.69
N PRO A 585 -4.55 20.21 -27.23
CA PRO A 585 -5.90 19.77 -27.57
C PRO A 585 -6.98 20.77 -27.16
N GLU A 586 -6.86 21.41 -26.00
CA GLU A 586 -7.84 22.36 -25.48
C GLU A 586 -7.94 23.61 -26.38
N LYS A 587 -6.79 24.07 -26.88
CA LYS A 587 -6.75 25.20 -27.81
C LYS A 587 -7.36 24.84 -29.16
N TRP A 588 -7.07 23.63 -29.66
CA TRP A 588 -7.67 23.15 -30.89
C TRP A 588 -9.20 23.00 -30.78
N ASP A 589 -9.70 22.48 -29.65
CA ASP A 589 -11.14 22.31 -29.38
C ASP A 589 -11.92 23.62 -29.51
N GLY A 590 -11.43 24.69 -28.87
CA GLY A 590 -12.07 26.00 -28.93
C GLY A 590 -12.18 26.56 -30.35
N LEU A 591 -11.27 26.17 -31.25
CA LEU A 591 -11.21 26.68 -32.62
C LEU A 591 -12.04 25.87 -33.59
N SER A 592 -12.11 24.56 -33.40
CA SER A 592 -12.82 23.64 -34.29
C SER A 592 -14.34 23.72 -34.14
N ARG A 593 -14.85 24.19 -33.00
CA ARG A 593 -16.31 24.34 -32.73
C ARG A 593 -17.07 25.20 -33.75
N GLN A 594 -16.43 26.16 -34.40
CA GLN A 594 -17.03 27.06 -35.40
C GLN A 594 -16.39 26.92 -36.79
N TRP A 595 -16.01 25.69 -37.17
CA TRP A 595 -15.27 25.42 -38.42
C TRP A 595 -15.96 25.92 -39.70
N ARG A 596 -17.29 26.04 -39.72
CA ARG A 596 -18.06 26.54 -40.89
C ARG A 596 -17.81 28.02 -41.17
N GLU A 597 -17.59 28.81 -40.14
CA GLU A 597 -17.40 30.27 -40.24
C GLU A 597 -15.92 30.63 -40.41
N ARG A 598 -15.02 29.71 -40.06
CA ARG A 598 -13.57 29.92 -40.05
C ARG A 598 -12.91 29.36 -41.30
N ARG A 599 -12.63 30.25 -42.26
CA ARG A 599 -11.90 29.93 -43.51
C ARG A 599 -10.57 29.22 -43.27
N PHE A 600 -9.88 29.52 -42.16
CA PHE A 600 -8.65 28.83 -41.78
C PHE A 600 -8.86 27.32 -41.59
N VAL A 601 -9.92 26.92 -40.87
CA VAL A 601 -10.15 25.50 -40.56
C VAL A 601 -10.45 24.71 -41.84
N GLN A 602 -11.08 25.36 -42.82
CA GLN A 602 -11.35 24.79 -44.14
C GLN A 602 -10.09 24.65 -45.02
N GLN A 603 -9.00 25.35 -44.72
CA GLN A 603 -7.73 25.30 -45.46
C GLN A 603 -6.77 24.22 -44.94
N ILE A 604 -7.14 23.51 -43.88
CA ILE A 604 -6.28 22.49 -43.28
C ILE A 604 -6.30 21.22 -44.14
N GLY A 605 -5.12 20.78 -44.56
CA GLY A 605 -4.94 19.57 -45.37
C GLY A 605 -4.40 18.37 -44.58
N LEU A 606 -3.80 18.63 -43.40
CA LEU A 606 -3.23 17.60 -42.52
C LEU A 606 -3.40 18.02 -41.06
N VAL A 607 -3.90 17.07 -40.26
CA VAL A 607 -3.86 17.13 -38.80
C VAL A 607 -3.02 15.98 -38.31
N VAL A 608 -2.06 16.28 -37.43
CA VAL A 608 -1.22 15.33 -36.73
C VAL A 608 -1.57 15.39 -35.25
N ILE A 609 -1.95 14.25 -34.67
CA ILE A 609 -2.17 14.12 -33.23
C ILE A 609 -1.04 13.29 -32.64
N ASP A 610 -0.27 13.90 -31.74
CA ASP A 610 0.81 13.23 -31.02
C ASP A 610 0.33 12.65 -29.69
N GLU A 611 0.90 11.51 -29.32
CA GLU A 611 0.63 10.81 -28.05
C GLU A 611 -0.85 10.53 -27.76
N ILE A 612 -1.57 10.00 -28.75
CA ILE A 612 -3.02 9.78 -28.68
C ILE A 612 -3.48 8.84 -27.54
N HIS A 613 -2.67 7.87 -27.08
CA HIS A 613 -2.95 7.06 -25.88
C HIS A 613 -3.30 7.86 -24.61
N LEU A 614 -2.88 9.12 -24.52
CA LEU A 614 -3.23 9.98 -23.37
C LEU A 614 -4.74 10.29 -23.28
N LEU A 615 -5.53 9.89 -24.28
CA LEU A 615 -6.99 9.87 -24.24
C LEU A 615 -7.57 9.01 -23.12
N GLY A 616 -6.85 8.00 -22.65
CA GLY A 616 -7.30 7.10 -21.58
C GLY A 616 -7.07 7.62 -20.15
N GLN A 617 -6.42 8.78 -19.99
CA GLN A 617 -6.10 9.37 -18.68
C GLN A 617 -7.05 10.52 -18.32
N ASP A 618 -6.98 11.08 -17.11
CA ASP A 618 -7.93 12.09 -16.60
C ASP A 618 -8.12 13.33 -17.50
N ARG A 619 -7.14 13.66 -18.36
CA ARG A 619 -7.22 14.75 -19.35
C ARG A 619 -7.87 14.37 -20.69
N GLY A 620 -8.13 13.09 -20.93
CA GLY A 620 -8.83 12.58 -22.11
C GLY A 620 -10.26 13.12 -22.26
N LYS A 621 -10.90 13.55 -21.16
CA LYS A 621 -12.22 14.19 -21.15
C LYS A 621 -12.28 15.50 -21.98
N CYS A 622 -11.17 16.21 -22.13
CA CYS A 622 -11.08 17.40 -22.98
C CYS A 622 -10.74 17.06 -24.44
N MET A 623 -10.03 15.96 -24.70
CA MET A 623 -9.63 15.53 -26.05
C MET A 623 -10.74 14.74 -26.77
N SER A 624 -11.58 14.02 -26.03
CA SER A 624 -12.71 13.24 -26.54
C SER A 624 -13.73 14.09 -27.33
N PRO A 625 -14.17 15.27 -26.86
CA PRO A 625 -15.02 16.17 -27.63
C PRO A 625 -14.33 16.74 -28.88
N SER A 626 -13.03 17.01 -28.81
CA SER A 626 -12.25 17.49 -29.96
C SER A 626 -12.18 16.44 -31.06
N LEU A 627 -12.00 15.16 -30.69
CA LEU A 627 -12.03 13.98 -31.55
C LEU A 627 -13.43 13.64 -32.07
N SER A 628 -14.49 13.76 -31.26
CA SER A 628 -15.86 13.54 -31.75
C SER A 628 -16.31 14.65 -32.71
N GLY A 629 -15.80 15.87 -32.53
CA GLY A 629 -15.91 16.95 -33.51
C GLY A 629 -15.30 16.59 -34.87
N PHE A 630 -14.20 15.83 -34.91
CA PHE A 630 -13.57 15.32 -36.14
C PHE A 630 -14.41 14.27 -36.89
N CYS A 631 -15.20 13.46 -36.19
CA CYS A 631 -16.01 12.37 -36.77
C CYS A 631 -17.44 12.79 -37.15
N SER A 632 -17.82 14.06 -36.96
CA SER A 632 -19.13 14.54 -37.43
C SER A 632 -19.16 14.56 -38.96
N PRO A 633 -20.29 14.19 -39.63
CA PRO A 633 -20.35 13.96 -41.09
C PRO A 633 -19.89 15.14 -41.96
N ALA A 634 -19.73 16.33 -41.38
CA ALA A 634 -19.41 17.56 -42.06
C ALA A 634 -17.89 17.84 -42.21
N ILE A 635 -17.01 17.08 -41.54
CA ILE A 635 -15.53 17.14 -41.71
C ILE A 635 -15.01 16.06 -42.68
N HIS A 636 -15.90 15.28 -43.33
CA HIS A 636 -15.53 14.36 -44.40
C HIS A 636 -14.91 15.03 -45.64
N GLN A 637 -14.95 16.37 -45.75
CA GLN A 637 -14.27 17.12 -46.81
C GLN A 637 -12.87 17.65 -46.42
N THR A 638 -12.51 17.66 -45.15
CA THR A 638 -11.18 18.08 -44.65
C THR A 638 -10.55 16.93 -43.87
N ASN A 639 -10.02 15.95 -44.60
CA ASN A 639 -9.38 14.74 -44.11
C ASN A 639 -8.37 14.99 -42.95
N PRO A 640 -8.59 14.49 -41.72
CA PRO A 640 -7.54 14.35 -40.71
C PRO A 640 -6.66 13.13 -41.04
N ARG A 641 -5.34 13.32 -41.25
CA ARG A 641 -4.50 12.32 -41.98
C ARG A 641 -3.44 11.56 -41.15
N LEU A 642 -3.11 11.91 -39.90
CA LEU A 642 -2.19 11.09 -39.09
C LEU A 642 -2.44 11.19 -37.57
N CYS A 643 -2.59 10.05 -36.90
CA CYS A 643 -2.61 9.91 -35.46
C CYS A 643 -1.42 9.04 -35.02
N THR A 644 -0.63 9.51 -34.07
CA THR A 644 0.52 8.78 -33.53
C THR A 644 0.27 8.41 -32.07
N ASP A 645 0.65 7.20 -31.71
CA ASP A 645 0.35 6.55 -30.45
C ASP A 645 1.59 5.89 -29.82
N LYS A 646 1.62 5.77 -28.50
CA LYS A 646 2.58 4.88 -27.83
C LYS A 646 1.93 3.51 -27.70
N SER A 647 2.48 2.53 -28.40
CA SER A 647 2.31 1.15 -27.96
C SER A 647 3.17 0.96 -26.71
N SER A 648 2.50 0.75 -25.58
CA SER A 648 3.13 0.12 -24.42
C SER A 648 3.45 -1.31 -24.82
N VAL A 649 4.72 -1.60 -25.09
CA VAL A 649 5.21 -2.98 -25.07
C VAL A 649 5.06 -3.45 -23.62
N ARG A 650 4.09 -4.33 -23.39
CA ARG A 650 4.11 -5.31 -22.30
C ARG A 650 4.16 -6.68 -22.92
#